data_AF-A0A286ISU7-F1
#
_entry.id   AF-A0A286ISU7-F1
#
_cell.length_a   1.000
_cell.length_b   1.000
_cell.length_c   1.000
_cell.angle_alpha   90.00
_cell.angle_beta   90.00
_cell.angle_gamma   90.00
#
_symmetry.space_group_name_H-M   'P 1'
#
loop_
_entity.id
_entity.type
_entity.pdbx_description
1 polymer ?
#
loop_
_entity_poly.entity_id
_entity_poly.type
_entity_poly.pdbx_seq_one_letter_code
_entity_poly.pdbx_strand_id
1 'polypeptide(L)'
;MKKALLFLFSFSLSIIVSAQVTWDGGGDGSTWEDPLNWSSDALPSNSDKVFISNASVSINSVDTIAELKLELGQFMISNGATLRVLTAPLSSGFTDAFKLVNGALVNNGTLFIRSSGATNGLVLNNSLCQNKNGAIIDVFSAKDTSVVIDPTSKFNNFNNSTLKMNGANDAALVNFKTFQNQGSVVITNAFNGIVNKDSILNQGSITMYGITGSHGVKNEYFFQNNGTIAVYDSDEKGLVNDHIFVNGSAGVIEIDTSNVGLLNTSNFKNDGEIYLTMTQTALLNENALEEFINNGLIDIFLTSLGIKNEGVTDSSYFTSGPGAEIFLNTTEFAVGPIGILNTGKASFTTDGEISLKRTEPYTVHNIGGVFNNKATMVLDSAYKEAIYVQSGVFNNLSGGIIHIPYSFAPQYGMVRNSSAFNNFGELSINYPDLNSIQKPMIYNSSNYLNTGSILLKGFNKGNGIENNGTLTNDGTVSMESVAAFGLKNLGTFSNDDNGIFTIDTVQGFAGLNAIFSNHTFNNSGKIHISNSSNVAINFDNSLADAINSGEIKIDTTAETAISLQGAGKKLINQAGGRIIIDSTGSSFDAFGINLLAGTIFINQGFFQTSRTKSSGINITSASITNEDSLIVKSAYSYDALYLDNSTFENKLGAYLGLEGTGANALRLLNVPVASSFTNAGEIEVIDANAIGIKVLGTFNSLANSMVRFTNNTRNTSSLFEASAINYNGNMQSSNSKKCVNFTGASFIAGFLDLRGCSESSIFMSTGDNQHAGRILSGAISLIGNNKGILEFYSPSLLSISGTNVMINTGIIIDHNDALRNVRFNDGGALGFPIWNQGLFVSPFYGTLSSGVKETLNLNFTDSGTLPITTDWYTDRAKTQVAGTWEQNLHEFTPNALANAADSLYFEANLSGVSPIVLSIPHLKPVACPYPKITKIFRANSNYIWNKHTTWRGNRAPDLCQEVLISGNEATTVESGFKAKVNFINYTPNSGAGRYFEIQAGAVMEINALPYE
;
A
#
# COMPACT_ATOMS: atom_id res chain seq x y z
N MET A 1 5.75 -53.27 109.60
CA MET A 1 5.35 -52.71 110.91
C MET A 1 6.15 -51.44 111.17
N LYS A 2 5.50 -50.34 111.61
CA LYS A 2 6.03 -49.07 112.15
C LYS A 2 5.88 -47.80 111.27
N LYS A 3 4.86 -47.03 111.67
CA LYS A 3 4.81 -45.59 112.03
C LYS A 3 5.47 -44.56 111.10
N ALA A 4 4.59 -43.71 110.57
CA ALA A 4 4.82 -42.48 109.83
C ALA A 4 5.58 -41.41 110.64
N LEU A 5 6.49 -40.71 109.96
CA LEU A 5 7.09 -39.44 110.37
C LEU A 5 6.92 -38.47 109.19
N LEU A 6 6.10 -37.44 109.39
CA LEU A 6 5.84 -36.35 108.46
C LEU A 6 7.00 -35.36 108.55
N PHE A 7 7.79 -35.19 107.50
CA PHE A 7 8.87 -34.20 107.40
C PHE A 7 8.42 -33.09 106.42
N LEU A 8 8.06 -31.93 106.95
CA LEU A 8 7.76 -30.73 106.17
C LEU A 8 9.10 -30.05 105.80
N PHE A 9 9.53 -30.16 104.56
CA PHE A 9 10.68 -29.40 104.03
C PHE A 9 10.17 -28.01 103.59
N SER A 10 10.51 -26.97 104.35
CA SER A 10 10.34 -25.58 103.93
C SER A 10 11.44 -25.26 102.90
N PHE A 11 11.11 -25.39 101.61
CA PHE A 11 11.89 -24.76 100.55
C PHE A 11 11.57 -23.27 100.58
N SER A 12 12.50 -22.46 101.07
CA SER A 12 12.49 -21.01 100.87
C SER A 12 12.63 -20.75 99.37
N LEU A 13 11.51 -20.55 98.70
CA LEU A 13 11.46 -20.09 97.33
C LEU A 13 12.02 -18.66 97.33
N SER A 14 13.29 -18.49 96.97
CA SER A 14 13.86 -17.16 96.72
C SER A 14 13.13 -16.57 95.53
N ILE A 15 12.15 -15.71 95.80
CA ILE A 15 11.53 -14.87 94.78
C ILE A 15 12.62 -13.87 94.39
N ILE A 16 13.24 -14.08 93.23
CA ILE A 16 14.14 -13.11 92.63
C ILE A 16 13.25 -11.92 92.22
N VAL A 17 13.27 -10.87 93.03
CA VAL A 17 12.61 -9.60 92.69
C VAL A 17 13.60 -8.80 91.84
N SER A 18 13.19 -8.40 90.65
CA SER A 18 13.96 -7.49 89.79
C SER A 18 14.16 -6.16 90.54
N ALA A 19 15.41 -5.81 90.84
CA ALA A 19 15.76 -4.55 91.49
C ALA A 19 16.16 -3.51 90.44
N GLN A 20 15.75 -2.25 90.64
CA GLN A 20 16.31 -1.15 89.87
C GLN A 20 17.64 -0.73 90.50
N VAL A 21 18.72 -0.77 89.73
CA VAL A 21 20.06 -0.32 90.13
C VAL A 21 20.34 0.99 89.38
N THR A 22 20.71 2.04 90.12
CA THR A 22 20.91 3.37 89.55
C THR A 22 22.39 3.74 89.57
N TRP A 23 22.88 4.33 88.49
CA TRP A 23 24.21 4.92 88.45
C TRP A 23 24.24 6.19 89.29
N ASP A 24 25.09 6.23 90.32
CA ASP A 24 25.27 7.40 91.18
C ASP A 24 26.67 8.03 91.07
N GLY A 25 27.61 7.34 90.44
CA GLY A 25 28.96 7.83 90.18
C GLY A 25 29.82 8.00 91.44
N GLY A 26 29.57 7.22 92.50
CA GLY A 26 30.33 7.28 93.76
C GLY A 26 31.81 6.83 93.67
N GLY A 27 32.19 6.11 92.61
CA GLY A 27 33.54 5.66 92.31
C GLY A 27 34.31 6.63 91.41
N ASP A 28 34.86 6.13 90.31
CA ASP A 28 35.55 6.97 89.31
C ASP A 28 34.61 7.82 88.42
N GLY A 29 33.30 7.61 88.53
CA GLY A 29 32.26 8.36 87.83
C GLY A 29 32.12 8.07 86.33
N SER A 30 32.84 7.09 85.76
CA SER A 30 32.83 6.82 84.31
C SER A 30 32.96 5.36 83.85
N THR A 31 33.46 4.44 84.69
CA THR A 31 33.64 3.03 84.30
C THR A 31 32.56 2.13 84.88
N TRP A 32 31.92 1.35 84.00
CA TRP A 32 30.85 0.41 84.36
C TRP A 32 31.32 -0.60 85.41
N GLU A 33 32.58 -1.03 85.33
CA GLU A 33 33.18 -2.07 86.14
C GLU A 33 33.55 -1.65 87.58
N ASP A 34 33.46 -0.37 87.93
CA ASP A 34 33.66 0.10 89.31
C ASP A 34 32.35 -0.07 90.12
N PRO A 35 32.29 -1.02 91.08
CA PRO A 35 31.08 -1.25 91.86
C PRO A 35 30.59 -0.01 92.62
N LEU A 36 31.49 0.92 92.96
CA LEU A 36 31.17 2.15 93.70
C LEU A 36 30.42 3.20 92.86
N ASN A 37 30.30 3.00 91.54
CA ASN A 37 29.50 3.88 90.67
C ASN A 37 27.99 3.53 90.68
N TRP A 38 27.60 2.49 91.42
CA TRP A 38 26.23 1.97 91.46
C TRP A 38 25.63 2.16 92.86
N SER A 39 24.33 2.50 92.92
CA SER A 39 23.60 2.75 94.17
C SER A 39 23.55 1.57 95.16
N SER A 40 23.95 0.38 94.73
CA SER A 40 24.07 -0.83 95.54
C SER A 40 25.51 -1.16 95.96
N ASP A 41 26.50 -0.33 95.60
CA ASP A 41 27.93 -0.58 95.72
C ASP A 41 28.36 -1.94 95.13
N ALA A 42 27.65 -2.39 94.09
CA ALA A 42 27.79 -3.69 93.44
C ALA A 42 27.43 -3.56 91.96
N LEU A 43 28.12 -4.32 91.10
CA LEU A 43 27.79 -4.38 89.67
C LEU A 43 26.36 -4.90 89.45
N PRO A 44 25.63 -4.40 88.44
CA PRO A 44 24.34 -4.94 88.05
C PRO A 44 24.42 -6.43 87.71
N SER A 45 23.36 -7.17 88.03
CA SER A 45 23.17 -8.56 87.67
C SER A 45 22.16 -8.72 86.53
N ASN A 46 22.03 -9.94 86.01
CA ASN A 46 21.15 -10.25 84.87
C ASN A 46 19.65 -10.07 85.13
N SER A 47 19.23 -9.87 86.39
CA SER A 47 17.84 -9.56 86.75
C SER A 47 17.58 -8.07 86.97
N ASP A 48 18.63 -7.25 86.96
CA ASP A 48 18.56 -5.86 87.38
C ASP A 48 18.18 -4.93 86.23
N LYS A 49 17.40 -3.91 86.59
CA LYS A 49 17.03 -2.83 85.68
C LYS A 49 17.96 -1.66 85.92
N VAL A 50 18.74 -1.32 84.90
CA VAL A 50 19.75 -0.28 85.01
C VAL A 50 19.16 1.06 84.62
N PHE A 51 19.28 2.04 85.51
CA PHE A 51 18.95 3.44 85.23
C PHE A 51 20.20 4.30 85.32
N ILE A 52 20.56 4.96 84.22
CA ILE A 52 21.67 5.90 84.16
C ILE A 52 21.09 7.27 83.83
N SER A 53 21.39 8.28 84.63
CA SER A 53 20.98 9.65 84.33
C SER A 53 22.10 10.65 84.52
N ASN A 54 22.19 11.59 83.58
CA ASN A 54 23.14 12.69 83.55
C ASN A 54 24.63 12.26 83.68
N ALA A 55 24.99 11.11 83.10
CA ALA A 55 26.33 10.53 83.22
C ALA A 55 26.89 10.04 81.87
N SER A 56 28.22 9.94 81.79
CA SER A 56 28.92 9.31 80.67
C SER A 56 29.57 8.02 81.15
N VAL A 57 29.02 6.88 80.74
CA VAL A 57 29.41 5.55 81.24
C VAL A 57 30.05 4.75 80.13
N SER A 58 31.17 4.08 80.43
CA SER A 58 31.86 3.18 79.52
C SER A 58 31.93 1.77 80.07
N ILE A 59 31.55 0.78 79.25
CA ILE A 59 31.75 -0.65 79.53
C ILE A 59 32.88 -1.19 78.65
N ASN A 60 33.84 -1.83 79.30
CA ASN A 60 35.07 -2.39 78.73
C ASN A 60 35.13 -3.93 78.86
N SER A 61 34.21 -4.54 79.61
CA SER A 61 34.10 -5.99 79.80
C SER A 61 32.84 -6.60 79.16
N VAL A 62 32.51 -7.83 79.56
CA VAL A 62 31.24 -8.48 79.25
C VAL A 62 30.31 -8.36 80.45
N ASP A 63 29.06 -7.93 80.26
CA ASP A 63 28.04 -7.94 81.31
C ASP A 63 26.64 -8.26 80.78
N THR A 64 25.73 -8.62 81.68
CA THR A 64 24.33 -8.98 81.39
C THR A 64 23.38 -8.34 82.39
N ILE A 65 22.35 -7.67 81.89
CA ILE A 65 21.31 -6.96 82.66
C ILE A 65 19.91 -7.30 82.11
N ALA A 66 18.84 -6.93 82.82
CA ALA A 66 17.47 -7.16 82.36
C ALA A 66 16.97 -6.06 81.40
N GLU A 67 17.11 -4.80 81.80
CA GLU A 67 16.61 -3.61 81.09
C GLU A 67 17.61 -2.44 81.30
N LEU A 68 17.75 -1.53 80.32
CA LEU A 68 18.56 -0.31 80.46
C LEU A 68 17.77 0.93 80.03
N LYS A 69 17.69 1.93 80.91
CA LYS A 69 17.23 3.28 80.58
C LYS A 69 18.36 4.28 80.80
N LEU A 70 18.77 4.98 79.73
CA LEU A 70 19.69 6.11 79.77
C LEU A 70 18.88 7.40 79.59
N GLU A 71 19.01 8.34 80.52
CA GLU A 71 18.29 9.61 80.49
C GLU A 71 19.24 10.79 80.72
N LEU A 72 19.56 11.53 79.65
CA LEU A 72 20.62 12.55 79.58
C LEU A 72 22.01 11.93 79.80
N GLY A 73 22.92 12.08 78.83
CA GLY A 73 24.30 11.58 78.93
C GLY A 73 24.72 10.64 77.80
N GLN A 74 25.81 9.89 78.00
CA GLN A 74 26.40 9.01 76.99
C GLN A 74 26.65 7.61 77.56
N PHE A 75 26.35 6.58 76.76
CA PHE A 75 26.71 5.20 77.05
C PHE A 75 27.66 4.68 75.97
N MET A 76 28.84 4.23 76.35
CA MET A 76 29.86 3.72 75.44
C MET A 76 30.11 2.23 75.69
N ILE A 77 30.01 1.43 74.63
CA ILE A 77 30.49 0.04 74.63
C ILE A 77 31.83 0.05 73.91
N SER A 78 32.91 -0.24 74.63
CA SER A 78 34.27 -0.22 74.08
C SER A 78 34.52 -1.36 73.10
N ASN A 79 35.57 -1.23 72.29
CA ASN A 79 35.95 -2.26 71.34
C ASN A 79 36.27 -3.57 72.07
N GLY A 80 35.69 -4.69 71.61
CA GLY A 80 35.79 -6.00 72.24
C GLY A 80 34.88 -6.23 73.46
N ALA A 81 34.23 -5.18 74.00
CA ALA A 81 33.27 -5.31 75.09
C ALA A 81 31.93 -5.88 74.60
N THR A 82 31.13 -6.46 75.51
CA THR A 82 29.79 -6.97 75.18
C THR A 82 28.79 -6.64 76.29
N LEU A 83 27.73 -5.90 75.95
CA LEU A 83 26.58 -5.75 76.84
C LEU A 83 25.43 -6.65 76.36
N ARG A 84 24.88 -7.45 77.26
CA ARG A 84 23.68 -8.26 77.02
C ARG A 84 22.49 -7.71 77.81
N VAL A 85 21.38 -7.42 77.14
CA VAL A 85 20.11 -7.02 77.75
C VAL A 85 19.12 -8.16 77.55
N LEU A 86 18.80 -8.90 78.61
CA LEU A 86 17.96 -10.09 78.58
C LEU A 86 16.67 -9.88 79.37
N THR A 87 15.62 -9.43 78.68
CA THR A 87 14.33 -9.16 79.32
C THR A 87 13.61 -10.44 79.76
N ALA A 88 13.19 -10.51 81.03
CA ALA A 88 12.37 -11.61 81.52
C ALA A 88 10.90 -11.45 81.05
N PRO A 89 10.15 -12.55 80.81
CA PRO A 89 8.81 -12.48 80.22
C PRO A 89 7.72 -11.75 81.03
N LEU A 90 7.99 -11.36 82.29
CA LEU A 90 6.99 -10.93 83.28
C LEU A 90 7.42 -9.69 84.11
N SER A 91 8.32 -8.88 83.58
CA SER A 91 8.85 -7.69 84.24
C SER A 91 7.89 -6.50 84.11
N SER A 92 7.22 -6.06 85.20
CA SER A 92 6.53 -4.77 85.24
C SER A 92 7.53 -3.66 85.58
N GLY A 93 7.76 -2.71 84.66
CA GLY A 93 8.61 -1.53 84.92
C GLY A 93 8.91 -0.74 83.66
N PHE A 94 9.89 -1.16 82.85
CA PHE A 94 10.14 -0.56 81.55
C PHE A 94 9.37 -1.33 80.45
N THR A 95 8.78 -0.59 79.51
CA THR A 95 8.10 -1.17 78.34
C THR A 95 9.09 -1.62 77.27
N ASP A 96 10.33 -1.12 77.30
CA ASP A 96 11.36 -1.28 76.25
C ASP A 96 12.64 -1.88 76.86
N ALA A 97 13.37 -2.72 76.12
CA ALA A 97 14.56 -3.40 76.65
C ALA A 97 15.75 -2.44 76.85
N PHE A 98 16.04 -1.59 75.86
CA PHE A 98 17.03 -0.52 75.94
C PHE A 98 16.39 0.78 75.47
N LYS A 99 16.25 1.77 76.36
CA LYS A 99 15.69 3.09 76.05
C LYS A 99 16.72 4.20 76.26
N LEU A 100 16.94 5.02 75.22
CA LEU A 100 17.67 6.28 75.32
C LEU A 100 16.70 7.45 75.30
N VAL A 101 16.84 8.38 76.24
CA VAL A 101 16.05 9.60 76.34
C VAL A 101 17.01 10.79 76.47
N ASN A 102 17.05 11.67 75.48
CA ASN A 102 17.95 12.83 75.43
C ASN A 102 19.45 12.45 75.58
N GLY A 103 19.86 11.27 75.11
CA GLY A 103 21.19 10.71 75.34
C GLY A 103 21.90 10.22 74.07
N ALA A 104 23.09 9.65 74.24
CA ALA A 104 23.87 9.08 73.15
C ALA A 104 24.37 7.67 73.44
N LEU A 105 24.21 6.75 72.49
CA LEU A 105 24.88 5.44 72.49
C LEU A 105 26.05 5.48 71.50
N VAL A 106 27.25 5.15 71.96
CA VAL A 106 28.43 4.94 71.12
C VAL A 106 28.85 3.47 71.25
N ASN A 107 28.48 2.65 70.28
CA ASN A 107 28.84 1.25 70.24
C ASN A 107 30.09 1.02 69.38
N ASN A 108 31.18 0.57 70.00
CA ASN A 108 32.38 0.06 69.34
C ASN A 108 32.55 -1.47 69.55
N GLY A 109 31.69 -2.10 70.36
CA GLY A 109 31.73 -3.52 70.71
C GLY A 109 30.48 -4.27 70.27
N THR A 110 29.93 -5.13 71.13
CA THR A 110 28.68 -5.85 70.86
C THR A 110 27.58 -5.46 71.84
N LEU A 111 26.43 -5.03 71.32
CA LEU A 111 25.19 -4.88 72.07
C LEU A 111 24.23 -5.99 71.66
N PHE A 112 23.90 -6.89 72.58
CA PHE A 112 22.95 -7.98 72.35
C PHE A 112 21.69 -7.74 73.18
N ILE A 113 20.53 -7.61 72.52
CA ILE A 113 19.24 -7.37 73.16
C ILE A 113 18.34 -8.56 72.87
N ARG A 114 17.85 -9.24 73.91
CA ARG A 114 16.79 -10.23 73.84
C ARG A 114 15.53 -9.65 74.49
N SER A 115 14.59 -9.24 73.67
CA SER A 115 13.41 -8.45 74.04
C SER A 115 12.11 -9.26 74.16
N SER A 116 12.19 -10.58 74.39
CA SER A 116 10.99 -11.46 74.47
C SER A 116 9.95 -11.04 75.52
N GLY A 117 10.35 -10.23 76.51
CA GLY A 117 9.45 -9.65 77.51
C GLY A 117 8.99 -8.21 77.21
N ALA A 118 9.76 -7.44 76.44
CA ALA A 118 9.55 -6.01 76.19
C ALA A 118 8.71 -5.74 74.93
N THR A 119 8.00 -4.61 74.91
CA THR A 119 7.33 -4.08 73.72
C THR A 119 8.34 -3.85 72.61
N ASN A 120 9.38 -3.06 72.88
CA ASN A 120 10.42 -2.74 71.90
C ASN A 120 11.82 -3.19 72.35
N GLY A 121 12.71 -3.42 71.38
CA GLY A 121 14.12 -3.72 71.61
C GLY A 121 14.95 -2.49 72.02
N LEU A 122 15.34 -1.69 71.02
CA LEU A 122 16.09 -0.44 71.19
C LEU A 122 15.22 0.76 70.80
N VAL A 123 15.01 1.70 71.72
CA VAL A 123 14.23 2.92 71.49
C VAL A 123 15.11 4.16 71.66
N LEU A 124 15.15 5.01 70.62
CA LEU A 124 15.82 6.30 70.65
C LEU A 124 14.79 7.42 70.76
N ASN A 125 14.76 8.13 71.89
CA ASN A 125 13.93 9.31 72.09
C ASN A 125 14.82 10.56 72.23
N ASN A 126 14.76 11.47 71.26
CA ASN A 126 15.65 12.63 71.17
C ASN A 126 17.14 12.26 71.38
N SER A 127 17.57 11.15 70.77
CA SER A 127 18.83 10.51 71.09
C SER A 127 19.65 10.19 69.85
N LEU A 128 20.97 10.04 70.04
CA LEU A 128 21.92 9.69 68.98
C LEU A 128 22.49 8.29 69.21
N CYS A 129 22.34 7.40 68.24
CA CYS A 129 23.03 6.11 68.23
C CYS A 129 24.14 6.11 67.17
N GLN A 130 25.36 5.73 67.56
CA GLN A 130 26.52 5.54 66.69
C GLN A 130 27.05 4.11 66.82
N ASN A 131 26.76 3.26 65.84
CA ASN A 131 27.32 1.91 65.74
C ASN A 131 28.53 1.97 64.80
N LYS A 132 29.75 1.85 65.31
CA LYS A 132 30.99 2.11 64.53
C LYS A 132 32.10 1.12 64.81
N ASN A 133 33.19 1.20 64.03
CA ASN A 133 34.42 0.42 64.24
C ASN A 133 34.22 -1.11 64.21
N GLY A 134 33.31 -1.62 63.36
CA GLY A 134 33.03 -3.07 63.29
C GLY A 134 32.06 -3.59 64.36
N ALA A 135 31.46 -2.68 65.13
CA ALA A 135 30.51 -3.02 66.19
C ALA A 135 29.24 -3.70 65.69
N ILE A 136 28.65 -4.52 66.56
CA ILE A 136 27.42 -5.28 66.31
C ILE A 136 26.34 -4.81 67.29
N ILE A 137 25.17 -4.48 66.77
CA ILE A 137 23.92 -4.39 67.55
C ILE A 137 23.05 -5.55 67.07
N ASP A 138 22.62 -6.43 67.96
CA ASP A 138 21.80 -7.60 67.66
C ASP A 138 20.56 -7.61 68.55
N VAL A 139 19.39 -7.44 67.95
CA VAL A 139 18.09 -7.36 68.63
C VAL A 139 17.23 -8.57 68.25
N PHE A 140 16.79 -9.31 69.27
CA PHE A 140 16.12 -10.60 69.10
C PHE A 140 14.78 -10.67 69.84
N SER A 141 13.74 -11.09 69.13
CA SER A 141 12.37 -11.35 69.62
C SER A 141 11.69 -10.17 70.32
N ALA A 142 11.63 -8.99 69.68
CA ALA A 142 10.80 -7.89 70.19
C ALA A 142 9.30 -8.21 70.05
N LYS A 143 8.48 -7.87 71.05
CA LYS A 143 7.03 -8.12 70.99
C LYS A 143 6.33 -7.26 69.95
N ASP A 144 6.87 -6.08 69.65
CA ASP A 144 6.38 -5.13 68.67
C ASP A 144 7.55 -4.81 67.72
N THR A 145 8.36 -3.79 68.04
CA THR A 145 9.41 -3.29 67.14
C THR A 145 10.83 -3.53 67.65
N SER A 146 11.76 -3.98 66.79
CA SER A 146 13.17 -4.19 67.23
C SER A 146 13.91 -2.88 67.47
N VAL A 147 13.82 -1.91 66.55
CA VAL A 147 14.43 -0.59 66.68
C VAL A 147 13.44 0.52 66.35
N VAL A 148 13.25 1.46 67.27
CA VAL A 148 12.42 2.66 67.10
C VAL A 148 13.29 3.91 67.15
N ILE A 149 13.21 4.74 66.10
CA ILE A 149 13.90 6.04 66.03
C ILE A 149 12.83 7.13 66.05
N ASP A 150 12.69 7.83 67.18
CA ASP A 150 11.68 8.91 67.33
C ASP A 150 11.97 10.12 66.43
N PRO A 151 10.99 11.03 66.22
CA PRO A 151 11.08 12.19 65.31
C PRO A 151 12.25 13.18 65.51
N THR A 152 12.98 13.08 66.62
CA THR A 152 14.12 13.93 66.97
C THR A 152 15.43 13.14 67.10
N SER A 153 15.41 11.83 66.83
CA SER A 153 16.54 10.94 67.02
C SER A 153 17.34 10.71 65.74
N LYS A 154 18.57 10.21 65.88
CA LYS A 154 19.42 9.82 64.76
C LYS A 154 20.13 8.51 65.03
N PHE A 155 20.12 7.61 64.05
CA PHE A 155 20.86 6.36 64.09
C PHE A 155 21.88 6.31 62.95
N ASN A 156 23.15 6.05 63.26
CA ASN A 156 24.22 5.86 62.30
C ASN A 156 24.83 4.46 62.44
N ASN A 157 24.71 3.65 61.39
CA ASN A 157 25.46 2.41 61.23
C ASN A 157 26.65 2.68 60.30
N PHE A 158 27.86 2.78 60.83
CA PHE A 158 29.05 3.11 60.02
C PHE A 158 29.57 1.89 59.25
N ASN A 159 30.52 2.13 58.33
CA ASN A 159 31.20 1.09 57.57
C ASN A 159 31.70 -0.06 58.47
N ASN A 160 31.53 -1.29 57.99
CA ASN A 160 31.87 -2.55 58.67
C ASN A 160 31.07 -2.86 59.95
N SER A 161 30.21 -1.96 60.44
CA SER A 161 29.33 -2.23 61.57
C SER A 161 28.05 -2.96 61.13
N THR A 162 27.47 -3.75 62.02
CA THR A 162 26.28 -4.56 61.74
C THR A 162 25.13 -4.24 62.69
N LEU A 163 23.93 -4.04 62.15
CA LEU A 163 22.66 -4.04 62.88
C LEU A 163 21.87 -5.29 62.49
N LYS A 164 21.58 -6.17 63.45
CA LYS A 164 20.76 -7.38 63.26
C LYS A 164 19.46 -7.24 64.02
N MET A 165 18.36 -7.60 63.37
CA MET A 165 17.00 -7.56 63.93
C MET A 165 16.29 -8.86 63.56
N ASN A 166 15.91 -9.67 64.55
CA ASN A 166 15.34 -10.99 64.31
C ASN A 166 14.08 -11.21 65.15
N GLY A 167 12.97 -11.61 64.51
CA GLY A 167 11.77 -12.08 65.21
C GLY A 167 10.89 -10.98 65.81
N ALA A 168 10.77 -9.82 65.17
CA ALA A 168 9.82 -8.77 65.57
C ALA A 168 8.39 -9.15 65.17
N ASN A 169 7.40 -9.00 66.07
CA ASN A 169 6.01 -9.32 65.72
C ASN A 169 5.28 -8.18 64.97
N ASP A 170 5.84 -6.97 64.93
CA ASP A 170 5.43 -5.92 64.00
C ASP A 170 6.63 -5.54 63.11
N ALA A 171 7.20 -4.33 63.22
CA ALA A 171 8.29 -3.90 62.35
C ALA A 171 9.68 -4.24 62.92
N ALA A 172 10.65 -4.61 62.09
CA ALA A 172 12.04 -4.66 62.54
C ALA A 172 12.56 -3.25 62.85
N LEU A 173 12.33 -2.30 61.94
CA LEU A 173 12.76 -0.90 62.09
C LEU A 173 11.61 0.06 61.79
N VAL A 174 11.33 0.97 62.74
CA VAL A 174 10.47 2.14 62.51
C VAL A 174 11.30 3.41 62.60
N ASN A 175 11.45 4.12 61.48
CA ASN A 175 12.21 5.37 61.40
C ASN A 175 11.28 6.58 61.31
N PHE A 176 11.15 7.35 62.40
CA PHE A 176 10.47 8.65 62.36
C PHE A 176 11.42 9.82 62.11
N LYS A 177 12.74 9.59 61.96
CA LYS A 177 13.70 10.67 61.70
C LYS A 177 14.84 10.29 60.76
N THR A 178 16.06 10.15 61.26
CA THR A 178 17.23 9.93 60.40
C THR A 178 17.89 8.59 60.70
N PHE A 179 17.94 7.74 59.69
CA PHE A 179 18.71 6.51 59.71
C PHE A 179 19.74 6.53 58.57
N GLN A 180 21.02 6.45 58.93
CA GLN A 180 22.13 6.40 57.97
C GLN A 180 22.82 5.04 58.08
N ASN A 181 22.84 4.29 56.98
CA ASN A 181 23.51 3.00 56.91
C ASN A 181 24.68 3.07 55.92
N GLN A 182 25.89 2.79 56.40
CA GLN A 182 27.09 2.56 55.60
C GLN A 182 27.66 1.15 55.85
N GLY A 183 27.12 0.43 56.84
CA GLY A 183 27.50 -0.94 57.20
C GLY A 183 26.49 -1.98 56.68
N SER A 184 26.26 -3.02 57.47
CA SER A 184 25.28 -4.08 57.17
C SER A 184 24.07 -3.99 58.10
N VAL A 185 22.87 -4.10 57.54
CA VAL A 185 21.61 -4.26 58.26
C VAL A 185 21.02 -5.61 57.84
N VAL A 186 20.75 -6.48 58.80
CA VAL A 186 20.19 -7.81 58.55
C VAL A 186 18.90 -7.96 59.33
N ILE A 187 17.81 -8.25 58.64
CA ILE A 187 16.48 -8.46 59.21
C ILE A 187 16.03 -9.88 58.89
N THR A 188 15.61 -10.64 59.90
CA THR A 188 15.09 -11.99 59.70
C THR A 188 13.83 -12.26 60.50
N ASN A 189 12.88 -13.00 59.92
CA ASN A 189 11.66 -13.48 60.60
C ASN A 189 10.83 -12.36 61.28
N ALA A 190 10.80 -11.16 60.70
CA ALA A 190 9.95 -10.08 61.19
C ALA A 190 8.57 -10.13 60.53
N PHE A 191 7.55 -9.54 61.15
CA PHE A 191 6.27 -9.34 60.48
C PHE A 191 6.43 -8.30 59.36
N ASN A 192 6.81 -7.07 59.65
CA ASN A 192 7.21 -6.06 58.67
C ASN A 192 8.73 -5.79 58.76
N GLY A 193 9.39 -5.49 57.66
CA GLY A 193 10.81 -5.16 57.66
C GLY A 193 11.09 -3.73 58.16
N ILE A 194 11.13 -2.78 57.23
CA ILE A 194 11.41 -1.36 57.49
C ILE A 194 10.16 -0.53 57.22
N VAL A 195 9.76 0.30 58.19
CA VAL A 195 8.76 1.36 58.02
C VAL A 195 9.47 2.70 58.13
N ASN A 196 9.63 3.39 57.01
CA ASN A 196 10.26 4.71 56.94
C ASN A 196 9.23 5.83 56.90
N LYS A 197 9.26 6.72 57.90
CA LYS A 197 8.37 7.89 58.03
C LYS A 197 9.11 9.23 57.93
N ASP A 198 10.43 9.21 57.72
CA ASP A 198 11.26 10.40 57.45
C ASP A 198 12.44 9.97 56.55
N SER A 199 13.69 10.20 56.92
CA SER A 199 14.82 10.12 56.00
C SER A 199 15.70 8.89 56.25
N ILE A 200 15.81 8.03 55.23
CA ILE A 200 16.80 6.95 55.17
C ILE A 200 17.85 7.27 54.09
N LEU A 201 19.12 7.17 54.47
CA LEU A 201 20.24 7.14 53.54
C LEU A 201 20.96 5.79 53.66
N ASN A 202 20.81 4.93 52.66
CA ASN A 202 21.54 3.68 52.55
C ASN A 202 22.74 3.83 51.60
N GLN A 203 23.94 3.56 52.11
CA GLN A 203 25.21 3.47 51.38
C GLN A 203 25.90 2.11 51.63
N GLY A 204 25.29 1.26 52.47
CA GLY A 204 25.75 -0.08 52.79
C GLY A 204 24.78 -1.14 52.27
N SER A 205 24.65 -2.25 53.00
CA SER A 205 23.74 -3.34 52.65
C SER A 205 22.59 -3.42 53.65
N ILE A 206 21.37 -3.60 53.14
CA ILE A 206 20.16 -3.96 53.87
C ILE A 206 19.67 -5.29 53.29
N THR A 207 19.61 -6.33 54.11
CA THR A 207 19.14 -7.66 53.68
C THR A 207 18.02 -8.15 54.60
N MET A 208 16.93 -8.61 54.00
CA MET A 208 15.72 -9.10 54.66
C MET A 208 15.41 -10.53 54.23
N TYR A 209 15.10 -11.40 55.18
CA TYR A 209 14.64 -12.78 54.94
C TYR A 209 13.42 -13.13 55.78
N GLY A 210 12.43 -13.81 55.18
CA GLY A 210 11.29 -14.37 55.90
C GLY A 210 10.39 -13.29 56.51
N ILE A 211 9.99 -12.31 55.69
CA ILE A 211 9.09 -11.23 56.10
C ILE A 211 7.65 -11.66 55.86
N THR A 212 6.91 -11.93 56.94
CA THR A 212 5.59 -12.60 56.88
C THR A 212 4.39 -11.66 56.88
N GLY A 213 4.63 -10.37 57.09
CA GLY A 213 3.64 -9.31 57.03
C GLY A 213 3.56 -8.67 55.66
N SER A 214 3.04 -7.46 55.64
CA SER A 214 2.58 -6.84 54.38
C SER A 214 3.69 -6.22 53.52
N HIS A 215 4.89 -6.00 54.07
CA HIS A 215 5.99 -5.36 53.34
C HIS A 215 7.39 -5.63 53.93
N GLY A 216 8.37 -5.83 53.04
CA GLY A 216 9.80 -5.74 53.35
C GLY A 216 10.21 -4.30 53.67
N VAL A 217 9.97 -3.37 52.74
CA VAL A 217 10.19 -1.93 52.94
C VAL A 217 8.90 -1.18 52.65
N LYS A 218 8.47 -0.31 53.55
CA LYS A 218 7.46 0.71 53.30
C LYS A 218 8.07 2.09 53.47
N ASN A 219 8.13 2.85 52.39
CA ASN A 219 8.61 4.23 52.37
C ASN A 219 7.43 5.22 52.34
N GLU A 220 7.24 5.97 53.43
CA GLU A 220 6.24 7.03 53.55
C GLU A 220 6.86 8.44 53.49
N TYR A 221 8.18 8.56 53.27
CA TYR A 221 8.87 9.85 53.12
C TYR A 221 10.09 9.78 52.17
N PHE A 222 11.31 10.09 52.62
CA PHE A 222 12.50 10.17 51.76
C PHE A 222 13.40 8.96 51.98
N PHE A 223 13.61 8.18 50.93
CA PHE A 223 14.55 7.07 50.93
C PHE A 223 15.55 7.25 49.79
N GLN A 224 16.84 7.31 50.12
CA GLN A 224 17.91 7.27 49.13
C GLN A 224 18.75 6.00 49.31
N ASN A 225 18.82 5.20 48.25
CA ASN A 225 19.66 4.01 48.16
C ASN A 225 20.86 4.25 47.23
N ASN A 226 22.07 4.15 47.75
CA ASN A 226 23.33 4.10 47.00
C ASN A 226 24.14 2.83 47.34
N GLY A 227 23.49 1.84 47.97
CA GLY A 227 24.06 0.54 48.30
C GLY A 227 23.08 -0.56 47.88
N THR A 228 23.00 -1.64 48.65
CA THR A 228 22.11 -2.78 48.31
C THR A 228 20.91 -2.85 49.24
N ILE A 229 19.72 -3.07 48.68
CA ILE A 229 18.53 -3.52 49.39
C ILE A 229 18.13 -4.87 48.80
N ALA A 230 18.13 -5.91 49.61
CA ALA A 230 17.74 -7.25 49.20
C ALA A 230 16.61 -7.77 50.09
N VAL A 231 15.48 -8.16 49.49
CA VAL A 231 14.31 -8.72 50.16
C VAL A 231 14.04 -10.10 49.58
N TYR A 232 14.19 -11.13 50.40
CA TYR A 232 13.94 -12.52 50.02
C TYR A 232 12.85 -13.13 50.90
N ASP A 233 12.05 -14.01 50.30
CA ASP A 233 10.99 -14.76 50.97
C ASP A 233 10.01 -13.85 51.74
N SER A 234 9.47 -12.82 51.07
CA SER A 234 8.36 -12.03 51.63
C SER A 234 7.00 -12.50 51.10
N ASP A 235 6.01 -12.53 52.00
CA ASP A 235 4.67 -13.05 51.73
C ASP A 235 3.81 -12.11 50.85
N GLU A 236 3.91 -10.78 50.98
CA GLU A 236 3.02 -9.87 50.25
C GLU A 236 3.76 -8.89 49.33
N LYS A 237 4.54 -7.95 49.88
CA LYS A 237 5.18 -6.89 49.08
C LYS A 237 6.66 -6.76 49.42
N GLY A 238 7.53 -6.71 48.42
CA GLY A 238 8.95 -6.46 48.65
C GLY A 238 9.20 -5.02 49.09
N LEU A 239 8.85 -4.08 48.23
CA LEU A 239 9.00 -2.64 48.44
C LEU A 239 7.70 -1.91 48.11
N VAL A 240 7.24 -1.08 49.04
CA VAL A 240 6.11 -0.15 48.87
C VAL A 240 6.66 1.26 48.97
N ASN A 241 6.51 2.05 47.91
CA ASN A 241 6.84 3.46 47.89
C ASN A 241 5.59 4.34 47.83
N ASP A 242 5.34 5.07 48.90
CA ASP A 242 4.24 6.03 49.05
C ASP A 242 4.72 7.50 49.05
N HIS A 243 6.02 7.74 48.83
CA HIS A 243 6.59 9.10 48.75
C HIS A 243 7.83 9.13 47.81
N ILE A 244 8.96 9.72 48.22
CA ILE A 244 10.13 9.92 47.36
C ILE A 244 11.13 8.80 47.61
N PHE A 245 11.38 8.00 46.58
CA PHE A 245 12.41 6.99 46.58
C PHE A 245 13.42 7.25 45.46
N VAL A 246 14.72 7.27 45.81
CA VAL A 246 15.81 7.41 44.84
C VAL A 246 16.76 6.23 44.97
N ASN A 247 16.76 5.35 43.98
CA ASN A 247 17.84 4.38 43.78
C ASN A 247 18.93 5.06 42.93
N GLY A 248 20.02 5.49 43.56
CA GLY A 248 21.14 6.14 42.87
C GLY A 248 21.89 5.16 41.96
N SER A 249 22.85 5.68 41.19
CA SER A 249 23.57 4.89 40.17
C SER A 249 24.42 3.73 40.69
N ALA A 250 24.76 3.74 41.98
CA ALA A 250 25.44 2.62 42.64
C ALA A 250 24.45 1.73 43.45
N GLY A 251 23.16 2.10 43.44
CA GLY A 251 22.12 1.44 44.18
C GLY A 251 21.64 0.18 43.47
N VAL A 252 21.55 -0.91 44.22
CA VAL A 252 20.99 -2.19 43.79
C VAL A 252 19.78 -2.51 44.64
N ILE A 253 18.67 -2.86 43.99
CA ILE A 253 17.46 -3.38 44.64
C ILE A 253 17.24 -4.79 44.11
N GLU A 254 17.18 -5.77 44.99
CA GLU A 254 16.92 -7.17 44.67
C GLU A 254 15.72 -7.65 45.47
N ILE A 255 14.68 -8.10 44.78
CA ILE A 255 13.43 -8.50 45.41
C ILE A 255 13.01 -9.86 44.86
N ASP A 256 12.84 -10.79 45.79
CA ASP A 256 12.33 -12.14 45.58
C ASP A 256 11.19 -12.37 46.57
N THR A 257 9.95 -12.24 46.09
CA THR A 257 8.74 -12.25 46.93
C THR A 257 7.59 -12.90 46.19
N SER A 258 6.58 -13.36 46.93
CA SER A 258 5.54 -14.21 46.34
C SER A 258 4.39 -13.47 45.63
N ASN A 259 4.15 -12.18 45.91
CA ASN A 259 3.03 -11.42 45.34
C ASN A 259 3.48 -10.17 44.57
N VAL A 260 3.77 -9.02 45.21
CA VAL A 260 4.21 -7.80 44.50
C VAL A 260 5.66 -7.47 44.81
N GLY A 261 6.53 -7.41 43.80
CA GLY A 261 7.93 -7.03 44.00
C GLY A 261 8.05 -5.58 44.46
N LEU A 262 7.64 -4.65 43.58
CA LEU A 262 7.68 -3.22 43.82
C LEU A 262 6.30 -2.60 43.56
N LEU A 263 5.69 -2.01 44.59
CA LEU A 263 4.50 -1.18 44.50
C LEU A 263 4.91 0.30 44.62
N ASN A 264 4.61 1.09 43.59
CA ASN A 264 4.83 2.52 43.59
C ASN A 264 3.52 3.29 43.50
N THR A 265 3.34 4.26 44.40
CA THR A 265 2.19 5.17 44.43
C THR A 265 2.61 6.66 44.44
N SER A 266 3.92 6.97 44.34
CA SER A 266 4.48 8.35 44.33
C SER A 266 5.78 8.43 43.51
N ASN A 267 6.65 9.42 43.77
CA ASN A 267 7.88 9.68 43.03
C ASN A 267 8.93 8.58 43.26
N PHE A 268 9.25 7.85 42.19
CA PHE A 268 10.30 6.84 42.21
C PHE A 268 11.31 7.12 41.11
N LYS A 269 12.58 7.24 41.47
CA LYS A 269 13.68 7.40 40.52
C LYS A 269 14.67 6.25 40.65
N ASN A 270 14.89 5.53 39.55
CA ASN A 270 15.96 4.56 39.41
C ASN A 270 17.05 5.09 38.49
N ASP A 271 18.27 5.28 39.00
CA ASP A 271 19.48 5.48 38.19
C ASP A 271 20.42 4.25 38.27
N GLY A 272 20.09 3.25 39.10
CA GLY A 272 20.89 2.03 39.36
C GLY A 272 20.25 0.76 38.82
N GLU A 273 20.37 -0.34 39.56
CA GLU A 273 19.89 -1.66 39.14
C GLU A 273 18.71 -2.15 40.02
N ILE A 274 17.69 -2.72 39.37
CA ILE A 274 16.55 -3.35 40.02
C ILE A 274 16.36 -4.75 39.45
N TYR A 275 16.40 -5.76 40.33
CA TYR A 275 16.19 -7.17 40.02
C TYR A 275 14.91 -7.66 40.72
N LEU A 276 13.94 -8.15 39.94
CA LEU A 276 12.66 -8.63 40.45
C LEU A 276 12.44 -10.07 39.99
N THR A 277 12.37 -11.01 40.95
CA THR A 277 12.30 -12.46 40.66
C THR A 277 11.14 -13.13 41.42
N MET A 278 10.50 -14.13 40.80
CA MET A 278 9.48 -15.02 41.40
C MET A 278 8.21 -14.33 41.97
N THR A 279 7.91 -13.10 41.52
CA THR A 279 6.73 -12.33 41.95
C THR A 279 5.49 -12.61 41.10
N GLN A 280 4.29 -12.54 41.69
CA GLN A 280 3.05 -12.49 40.91
C GLN A 280 3.04 -11.25 39.99
N THR A 281 3.24 -10.05 40.54
CA THR A 281 3.43 -8.79 39.79
C THR A 281 4.80 -8.21 40.13
N ALA A 282 5.68 -8.06 39.14
CA ALA A 282 7.03 -7.54 39.40
C ALA A 282 6.97 -6.08 39.84
N LEU A 283 6.38 -5.22 38.99
CA LEU A 283 6.25 -3.80 39.22
C LEU A 283 4.82 -3.35 39.02
N LEU A 284 4.23 -2.78 40.07
CA LEU A 284 2.92 -2.13 40.04
C LEU A 284 3.10 -0.63 40.28
N ASN A 285 2.90 0.16 39.24
CA ASN A 285 2.81 1.61 39.33
C ASN A 285 1.32 1.98 39.33
N GLU A 286 0.76 2.22 40.51
CA GLU A 286 -0.68 2.38 40.71
C GLU A 286 -1.02 3.73 41.32
N ASN A 287 -1.95 4.46 40.71
CA ASN A 287 -2.51 5.70 41.26
C ASN A 287 -1.45 6.76 41.61
N ALA A 288 -0.23 6.62 41.09
CA ALA A 288 0.81 7.61 41.26
C ALA A 288 0.32 8.89 40.58
N LEU A 289 0.13 9.94 41.38
CA LEU A 289 -0.07 11.30 40.86
C LEU A 289 1.23 11.87 40.29
N GLU A 290 2.33 11.13 40.43
CA GLU A 290 3.71 11.54 40.24
C GLU A 290 4.50 10.47 39.45
N GLU A 291 5.74 10.78 39.07
CA GLU A 291 6.47 10.06 38.02
C GLU A 291 7.28 8.85 38.56
N PHE A 292 7.18 7.71 37.88
CA PHE A 292 8.18 6.63 37.96
C PHE A 292 9.19 6.83 36.82
N ILE A 293 10.43 7.15 37.16
CA ILE A 293 11.53 7.39 36.21
C ILE A 293 12.56 6.28 36.34
N ASN A 294 12.79 5.55 35.25
CA ASN A 294 13.91 4.62 35.13
C ASN A 294 14.97 5.18 34.18
N ASN A 295 16.16 5.46 34.68
CA ASN A 295 17.37 5.77 33.89
C ASN A 295 18.43 4.66 33.97
N GLY A 296 18.16 3.60 34.74
CA GLY A 296 19.07 2.48 34.94
C GLY A 296 18.51 1.17 34.39
N LEU A 297 18.86 0.06 35.03
CA LEU A 297 18.44 -1.29 34.66
C LEU A 297 17.25 -1.74 35.49
N ILE A 298 16.25 -2.32 34.83
CA ILE A 298 15.20 -3.15 35.43
C ILE A 298 15.25 -4.53 34.78
N ASP A 299 15.55 -5.57 35.54
CA ASP A 299 15.57 -6.97 35.08
C ASP A 299 14.51 -7.78 35.84
N ILE A 300 13.59 -8.38 35.09
CA ILE A 300 12.42 -9.08 35.60
C ILE A 300 12.45 -10.54 35.15
N PHE A 301 12.38 -11.47 36.11
CA PHE A 301 12.47 -12.90 35.87
C PHE A 301 11.39 -13.70 36.61
N LEU A 302 10.86 -14.76 36.00
CA LEU A 302 9.91 -15.70 36.64
C LEU A 302 8.62 -15.06 37.22
N THR A 303 7.99 -14.11 36.53
CA THR A 303 6.80 -13.39 37.05
C THR A 303 5.50 -13.71 36.32
N SER A 304 4.33 -13.49 36.93
CA SER A 304 3.01 -13.65 36.27
C SER A 304 2.46 -12.36 35.61
N LEU A 305 3.05 -11.21 35.92
CA LEU A 305 2.82 -9.91 35.30
C LEU A 305 4.11 -9.09 35.48
N GLY A 306 4.69 -8.61 34.37
CA GLY A 306 5.94 -7.84 34.42
C GLY A 306 5.74 -6.46 35.02
N ILE A 307 5.30 -5.52 34.18
CA ILE A 307 5.01 -4.14 34.57
C ILE A 307 3.52 -3.88 34.38
N LYS A 308 2.86 -3.45 35.46
CA LYS A 308 1.51 -2.89 35.42
C LYS A 308 1.57 -1.40 35.71
N ASN A 309 1.20 -0.60 34.73
CA ASN A 309 1.06 0.85 34.85
C ASN A 309 -0.43 1.21 34.82
N GLU A 310 -0.97 1.65 35.96
CA GLU A 310 -2.39 1.95 36.14
C GLU A 310 -2.59 3.38 36.63
N GLY A 311 -3.42 4.13 35.91
CA GLY A 311 -3.70 5.53 36.20
C GLY A 311 -5.19 5.83 36.16
N VAL A 312 -5.67 6.60 37.14
CA VAL A 312 -7.06 7.10 37.21
C VAL A 312 -7.25 8.45 36.52
N THR A 313 -6.16 9.18 36.29
CA THR A 313 -6.12 10.41 35.48
C THR A 313 -4.91 10.37 34.55
N ASP A 314 -4.77 11.34 33.64
CA ASP A 314 -3.64 11.42 32.70
C ASP A 314 -2.27 11.65 33.40
N SER A 315 -2.23 11.62 34.75
CA SER A 315 -1.07 11.95 35.58
C SER A 315 -0.18 10.78 36.01
N SER A 316 -0.55 9.52 35.76
CA SER A 316 0.31 8.39 36.13
C SER A 316 1.30 8.12 35.00
N TYR A 317 2.56 8.50 35.24
CA TYR A 317 3.64 8.46 34.24
C TYR A 317 4.67 7.39 34.62
N PHE A 318 4.87 6.44 33.71
CA PHE A 318 6.07 5.60 33.71
C PHE A 318 6.96 6.07 32.56
N THR A 319 8.18 6.49 32.88
CA THR A 319 9.17 6.96 31.92
C THR A 319 10.44 6.10 32.03
N SER A 320 10.77 5.37 30.96
CA SER A 320 12.11 4.78 30.79
C SER A 320 12.96 5.77 30.02
N GLY A 321 13.88 6.46 30.69
CA GLY A 321 14.71 7.53 30.13
C GLY A 321 15.80 7.05 29.16
N PRO A 322 16.53 7.97 28.52
CA PRO A 322 17.60 7.63 27.58
C PRO A 322 18.70 6.79 28.24
N GLY A 323 19.04 5.65 27.65
CA GLY A 323 20.05 4.72 28.17
C GLY A 323 19.56 3.78 29.27
N ALA A 324 18.29 3.87 29.65
CA ALA A 324 17.66 2.89 30.51
C ALA A 324 17.43 1.57 29.78
N GLU A 325 17.48 0.45 30.50
CA GLU A 325 17.24 -0.89 29.97
C GLU A 325 16.16 -1.58 30.79
N ILE A 326 15.18 -2.16 30.11
CA ILE A 326 14.17 -3.02 30.73
C ILE A 326 14.21 -4.38 30.06
N PHE A 327 14.62 -5.39 30.83
CA PHE A 327 14.56 -6.78 30.42
C PHE A 327 13.46 -7.49 31.17
N LEU A 328 12.65 -8.23 30.42
CA LEU A 328 11.70 -9.17 30.99
C LEU A 328 11.92 -10.52 30.32
N ASN A 329 12.13 -11.53 31.15
CA ASN A 329 12.32 -12.88 30.68
C ASN A 329 11.65 -13.89 31.60
N THR A 330 10.54 -14.48 31.15
CA THR A 330 9.86 -15.50 31.94
C THR A 330 10.24 -16.90 31.46
N THR A 331 10.67 -17.75 32.40
CA THR A 331 10.97 -19.16 32.14
C THR A 331 9.80 -20.03 32.54
N GLU A 332 9.44 -20.95 31.63
CA GLU A 332 8.41 -21.99 31.70
C GLU A 332 7.06 -21.65 31.07
N PHE A 333 6.61 -22.55 30.18
CA PHE A 333 5.36 -22.55 29.41
C PHE A 333 4.11 -22.78 30.29
N ALA A 334 4.08 -22.22 31.50
CA ALA A 334 2.95 -22.28 32.40
C ALA A 334 2.20 -20.95 32.33
N VAL A 335 1.11 -20.90 31.54
CA VAL A 335 0.08 -19.85 31.46
C VAL A 335 0.39 -18.56 32.26
N GLY A 336 1.01 -17.57 31.61
CA GLY A 336 1.43 -16.28 32.20
C GLY A 336 2.77 -15.84 31.59
N PRO A 337 3.20 -14.56 31.60
CA PRO A 337 2.59 -13.30 32.03
C PRO A 337 2.29 -12.29 30.90
N ILE A 338 1.49 -11.25 31.19
CA ILE A 338 1.54 -10.02 30.38
C ILE A 338 2.88 -9.33 30.64
N GLY A 339 3.61 -8.95 29.58
CA GLY A 339 4.89 -8.24 29.72
C GLY A 339 4.68 -6.84 30.32
N ILE A 340 4.00 -5.98 29.57
CA ILE A 340 3.57 -4.65 30.02
C ILE A 340 2.06 -4.53 29.87
N LEU A 341 1.38 -4.20 30.96
CA LEU A 341 -0.04 -3.82 31.00
C LEU A 341 -0.14 -2.33 31.31
N ASN A 342 -0.48 -1.52 30.30
CA ASN A 342 -0.78 -0.11 30.47
C ASN A 342 -2.30 0.09 30.46
N THR A 343 -2.87 0.50 31.59
CA THR A 343 -4.34 0.50 31.80
C THR A 343 -4.84 1.80 32.43
N GLY A 344 -6.14 2.05 32.30
CA GLY A 344 -6.77 3.28 32.77
C GLY A 344 -6.37 4.46 31.89
N LYS A 345 -6.10 5.63 32.46
CA LYS A 345 -5.58 6.82 31.75
C LYS A 345 -4.05 6.98 31.85
N ALA A 346 -3.34 5.89 32.18
CA ALA A 346 -1.90 5.95 32.40
C ALA A 346 -1.10 6.26 31.13
N SER A 347 0.04 6.93 31.29
CA SER A 347 1.02 7.15 30.24
C SER A 347 2.27 6.32 30.48
N PHE A 348 2.70 5.60 29.44
CA PHE A 348 3.93 4.82 29.44
C PHE A 348 4.83 5.33 28.31
N THR A 349 6.01 5.87 28.64
CA THR A 349 6.93 6.47 27.66
C THR A 349 8.29 5.78 27.72
N THR A 350 8.83 5.44 26.56
CA THR A 350 10.07 4.67 26.43
C THR A 350 11.07 5.40 25.55
N ASP A 351 12.07 6.01 26.18
CA ASP A 351 13.27 6.60 25.59
C ASP A 351 14.51 5.67 25.75
N GLY A 352 14.40 4.60 26.55
CA GLY A 352 15.38 3.52 26.73
C GLY A 352 15.00 2.19 26.06
N GLU A 353 15.94 1.24 25.98
CA GLU A 353 15.74 -0.06 25.34
C GLU A 353 14.82 -0.97 26.18
N ILE A 354 13.90 -1.67 25.51
CA ILE A 354 13.03 -2.66 26.12
C ILE A 354 13.13 -3.97 25.36
N SER A 355 13.45 -5.06 26.06
CA SER A 355 13.42 -6.41 25.50
C SER A 355 12.54 -7.31 26.36
N LEU A 356 11.40 -7.71 25.80
CA LEU A 356 10.41 -8.56 26.46
C LEU A 356 10.39 -9.92 25.78
N LYS A 357 10.62 -10.98 26.55
CA LYS A 357 10.70 -12.35 26.04
C LYS A 357 9.74 -13.28 26.76
N ARG A 358 9.10 -14.17 25.99
CA ARG A 358 8.30 -15.31 26.46
C ARG A 358 7.05 -14.93 27.27
N THR A 359 6.30 -13.94 26.80
CA THR A 359 5.08 -13.42 27.45
C THR A 359 3.80 -14.10 26.97
N GLU A 360 2.83 -14.33 27.87
CA GLU A 360 1.50 -14.87 27.57
C GLU A 360 0.40 -14.22 28.46
N PRO A 361 -0.72 -13.72 27.90
CA PRO A 361 -1.11 -13.74 26.48
C PRO A 361 -0.48 -12.63 25.61
N TYR A 362 -0.09 -11.50 26.22
CA TYR A 362 0.32 -10.30 25.48
C TYR A 362 1.70 -9.82 25.91
N THR A 363 2.53 -9.38 24.96
CA THR A 363 3.81 -8.73 25.31
C THR A 363 3.56 -7.30 25.78
N VAL A 364 2.75 -6.54 25.04
CA VAL A 364 2.25 -5.22 25.42
C VAL A 364 0.74 -5.18 25.26
N HIS A 365 0.03 -4.87 26.34
CA HIS A 365 -1.42 -4.68 26.35
C HIS A 365 -1.75 -3.26 26.81
N ASN A 366 -2.32 -2.46 25.90
CA ASN A 366 -2.77 -1.11 26.18
C ASN A 366 -4.31 -1.05 26.28
N ILE A 367 -4.81 -0.65 27.45
CA ILE A 367 -6.24 -0.56 27.79
C ILE A 367 -6.59 0.82 28.34
N GLY A 368 -6.77 1.78 27.44
CA GLY A 368 -7.28 3.12 27.75
C GLY A 368 -6.19 4.19 27.89
N GLY A 369 -4.94 3.76 28.11
CA GLY A 369 -3.80 4.65 28.32
C GLY A 369 -3.12 5.10 27.03
N VAL A 370 -2.08 5.91 27.19
CA VAL A 370 -1.19 6.36 26.10
C VAL A 370 0.15 5.65 26.22
N PHE A 371 0.52 4.88 25.21
CA PHE A 371 1.84 4.25 25.11
C PHE A 371 2.67 5.00 24.06
N ASN A 372 3.83 5.53 24.44
CA ASN A 372 4.73 6.28 23.57
C ASN A 372 6.10 5.59 23.48
N ASN A 373 6.38 4.94 22.36
CA ASN A 373 7.70 4.40 22.07
C ASN A 373 8.55 5.40 21.29
N LYS A 374 9.73 5.74 21.81
CA LYS A 374 10.75 6.56 21.14
C LYS A 374 12.09 5.83 20.98
N ALA A 375 12.18 4.59 21.45
CA ALA A 375 13.40 3.79 21.48
C ALA A 375 13.18 2.41 20.86
N THR A 376 14.14 1.52 21.03
CA THR A 376 14.05 0.15 20.53
C THR A 376 13.26 -0.74 21.49
N MET A 377 12.21 -1.37 20.97
CA MET A 377 11.44 -2.42 21.62
C MET A 377 11.62 -3.73 20.86
N VAL A 378 12.20 -4.74 21.52
CA VAL A 378 12.28 -6.11 21.01
C VAL A 378 11.22 -6.95 21.72
N LEU A 379 10.23 -7.40 20.96
CA LEU A 379 9.07 -8.14 21.48
C LEU A 379 9.16 -9.60 21.00
N ASP A 380 9.85 -10.43 21.78
CA ASP A 380 10.10 -11.82 21.44
C ASP A 380 9.05 -12.72 22.12
N SER A 381 8.45 -13.62 21.33
CA SER A 381 7.71 -14.78 21.86
C SER A 381 6.41 -14.43 22.60
N ALA A 382 5.50 -13.73 21.93
CA ALA A 382 4.10 -13.63 22.39
C ALA A 382 3.31 -14.91 22.05
N TYR A 383 2.54 -15.44 22.99
CA TYR A 383 1.63 -16.56 22.70
C TYR A 383 0.40 -16.11 21.90
N LYS A 384 -0.23 -14.96 22.21
CA LYS A 384 -1.40 -14.47 21.45
C LYS A 384 -1.18 -13.21 20.62
N GLU A 385 -0.75 -12.09 21.20
CA GLU A 385 -0.50 -10.85 20.44
C GLU A 385 0.74 -10.17 21.05
N ALA A 386 1.67 -9.73 20.21
CA ALA A 386 2.83 -8.98 20.70
C ALA A 386 2.40 -7.58 21.16
N ILE A 387 1.54 -6.93 20.39
CA ILE A 387 0.92 -5.66 20.78
C ILE A 387 -0.60 -5.80 20.63
N TYR A 388 -1.32 -5.56 21.73
CA TYR A 388 -2.76 -5.41 21.72
C TYR A 388 -3.17 -4.03 22.23
N VAL A 389 -3.71 -3.20 21.34
CA VAL A 389 -4.31 -1.91 21.67
C VAL A 389 -5.82 -2.09 21.75
N GLN A 390 -6.33 -2.37 22.94
CA GLN A 390 -7.76 -2.59 23.15
C GLN A 390 -8.54 -1.27 23.19
N SER A 391 -8.00 -0.26 23.85
CA SER A 391 -8.50 1.11 23.93
C SER A 391 -7.32 2.06 24.22
N GLY A 392 -7.51 3.37 24.05
CA GLY A 392 -6.44 4.35 24.23
C GLY A 392 -5.62 4.58 22.95
N VAL A 393 -4.36 4.99 23.09
CA VAL A 393 -3.50 5.34 21.96
C VAL A 393 -2.15 4.65 22.10
N PHE A 394 -1.67 4.05 21.02
CA PHE A 394 -0.29 3.56 20.91
C PHE A 394 0.45 4.36 19.84
N ASN A 395 1.56 4.99 20.21
CA ASN A 395 2.41 5.78 19.33
C ASN A 395 3.80 5.15 19.27
N ASN A 396 4.20 4.67 18.09
CA ASN A 396 5.60 4.44 17.77
C ASN A 396 6.13 5.71 17.12
N LEU A 397 6.79 6.59 17.89
CA LEU A 397 7.26 7.90 17.45
C LEU A 397 8.44 7.75 16.47
N SER A 398 8.88 8.84 15.82
CA SER A 398 9.85 8.78 14.71
C SER A 398 11.23 8.20 15.05
N GLY A 399 11.64 8.21 16.33
CA GLY A 399 12.84 7.51 16.81
C GLY A 399 12.58 6.07 17.29
N GLY A 400 11.32 5.68 17.41
CA GLY A 400 10.90 4.38 17.90
C GLY A 400 11.09 3.27 16.88
N ILE A 401 11.68 2.16 17.34
CA ILE A 401 11.86 0.94 16.56
C ILE A 401 11.15 -0.18 17.31
N ILE A 402 10.22 -0.86 16.65
CA ILE A 402 9.57 -2.05 17.18
C ILE A 402 9.99 -3.22 16.31
N HIS A 403 10.69 -4.17 16.92
CA HIS A 403 11.10 -5.40 16.26
C HIS A 403 10.41 -6.61 16.92
N ILE A 404 9.65 -7.35 16.13
CA ILE A 404 8.94 -8.56 16.55
C ILE A 404 9.57 -9.74 15.79
N PRO A 405 10.61 -10.39 16.34
CA PRO A 405 11.38 -11.42 15.63
C PRO A 405 10.69 -12.79 15.57
N TYR A 406 9.79 -13.08 16.52
CA TYR A 406 9.17 -14.39 16.68
C TYR A 406 7.90 -14.33 17.55
N SER A 407 6.91 -15.21 17.29
CA SER A 407 5.71 -15.44 18.11
C SER A 407 5.31 -16.92 18.02
N PHE A 408 4.55 -17.47 18.96
CA PHE A 408 4.27 -18.92 18.99
C PHE A 408 2.95 -19.33 18.30
N ALA A 409 1.87 -18.52 18.35
CA ALA A 409 0.61 -18.77 17.62
C ALA A 409 -0.45 -17.65 17.86
N PRO A 410 -0.40 -16.51 17.15
CA PRO A 410 -1.29 -15.41 17.46
C PRO A 410 -2.78 -15.74 17.26
N GLN A 411 -3.65 -15.25 18.15
CA GLN A 411 -5.09 -15.53 18.09
C GLN A 411 -5.79 -14.73 16.97
N TYR A 412 -5.42 -13.47 16.82
CA TYR A 412 -6.00 -12.54 15.83
C TYR A 412 -4.94 -11.92 14.93
N GLY A 413 -3.76 -11.57 15.46
CA GLY A 413 -2.59 -11.15 14.71
C GLY A 413 -1.42 -10.78 15.61
N MET A 414 -0.24 -10.48 15.08
CA MET A 414 0.91 -10.10 15.92
C MET A 414 0.73 -8.71 16.51
N VAL A 415 0.21 -7.78 15.71
CA VAL A 415 -0.29 -6.47 16.16
C VAL A 415 -1.79 -6.45 15.97
N ARG A 416 -2.53 -6.25 17.06
CA ARG A 416 -3.97 -6.07 17.05
C ARG A 416 -4.31 -4.68 17.58
N ASN A 417 -4.99 -3.88 16.78
CA ASN A 417 -5.51 -2.60 17.23
C ASN A 417 -7.03 -2.52 17.09
N SER A 418 -7.67 -2.40 18.24
CA SER A 418 -9.09 -2.06 18.41
C SER A 418 -9.28 -0.56 18.69
N SER A 419 -8.19 0.21 18.72
CA SER A 419 -8.15 1.66 18.92
C SER A 419 -7.01 2.29 18.10
N ALA A 420 -6.68 3.55 18.38
CA ALA A 420 -5.69 4.30 17.62
C ALA A 420 -4.27 3.70 17.74
N PHE A 421 -3.70 3.33 16.61
CA PHE A 421 -2.30 2.91 16.49
C PHE A 421 -1.60 3.83 15.47
N ASN A 422 -0.58 4.55 15.91
CA ASN A 422 0.17 5.48 15.08
C ASN A 422 1.63 5.03 14.97
N ASN A 423 2.07 4.72 13.75
CA ASN A 423 3.45 4.38 13.43
C ASN A 423 4.13 5.54 12.68
N PHE A 424 4.95 6.30 13.40
CA PHE A 424 5.84 7.34 12.85
C PHE A 424 7.29 6.84 12.72
N GLY A 425 7.67 5.78 13.44
CA GLY A 425 8.99 5.16 13.42
C GLY A 425 9.04 3.87 12.58
N GLU A 426 9.80 2.88 13.02
CA GLU A 426 9.93 1.59 12.34
C GLU A 426 9.16 0.48 13.07
N LEU A 427 8.39 -0.31 12.33
CA LEU A 427 7.79 -1.56 12.78
C LEU A 427 8.24 -2.70 11.86
N SER A 428 9.06 -3.61 12.38
CA SER A 428 9.48 -4.81 11.68
C SER A 428 8.87 -6.04 12.34
N ILE A 429 8.16 -6.83 11.54
CA ILE A 429 7.60 -8.12 11.95
C ILE A 429 8.26 -9.20 11.11
N ASN A 430 9.04 -10.06 11.75
CA ASN A 430 9.66 -11.22 11.11
C ASN A 430 9.06 -12.49 11.72
N TYR A 431 8.60 -13.41 10.88
CA TYR A 431 8.03 -14.66 11.34
C TYR A 431 8.54 -15.83 10.49
N PRO A 432 9.72 -16.41 10.77
CA PRO A 432 10.36 -17.35 9.87
C PRO A 432 9.75 -18.77 9.84
N ASP A 433 8.91 -19.15 10.81
CA ASP A 433 8.58 -20.57 10.99
C ASP A 433 7.19 -20.83 11.61
N LEU A 434 6.31 -21.53 10.87
CA LEU A 434 5.42 -22.62 11.31
C LEU A 434 4.18 -22.81 10.41
N ASN A 435 3.86 -24.09 10.19
CA ASN A 435 2.72 -24.61 9.44
C ASN A 435 1.33 -24.31 10.04
N SER A 436 1.17 -23.40 11.01
CA SER A 436 -0.01 -23.31 11.89
C SER A 436 -0.81 -22.01 11.86
N ILE A 437 -0.27 -20.87 11.43
CA ILE A 437 -0.98 -19.57 11.62
C ILE A 437 -1.81 -19.22 10.39
N GLN A 438 -3.14 -19.19 10.50
CA GLN A 438 -4.03 -18.65 9.46
C GLN A 438 -4.42 -17.18 9.70
N LYS A 439 -3.69 -16.48 10.58
CA LYS A 439 -4.05 -15.13 11.08
C LYS A 439 -3.18 -14.04 10.44
N PRO A 440 -3.68 -12.79 10.33
CA PRO A 440 -2.91 -11.68 9.80
C PRO A 440 -1.73 -11.28 10.70
N MET A 441 -0.67 -10.67 10.16
CA MET A 441 0.37 -10.05 11.00
C MET A 441 -0.15 -8.80 11.70
N ILE A 442 -0.90 -7.97 10.97
CA ILE A 442 -1.58 -6.79 11.50
C ILE A 442 -3.08 -6.98 11.34
N TYR A 443 -3.80 -7.00 12.46
CA TYR A 443 -5.25 -6.96 12.51
C TYR A 443 -5.71 -5.58 12.95
N ASN A 444 -6.23 -4.79 12.01
CA ASN A 444 -6.78 -3.47 12.28
C ASN A 444 -8.30 -3.51 12.32
N SER A 445 -8.91 -3.09 13.42
CA SER A 445 -10.36 -2.88 13.53
C SER A 445 -10.73 -1.46 13.95
N SER A 446 -9.80 -0.50 13.87
CA SER A 446 -10.00 0.90 14.22
C SER A 446 -9.10 1.81 13.35
N ASN A 447 -8.56 2.90 13.88
CA ASN A 447 -7.66 3.80 13.16
C ASN A 447 -6.22 3.30 13.27
N TYR A 448 -5.61 3.03 12.12
CA TYR A 448 -4.19 2.72 11.98
C TYR A 448 -3.56 3.75 11.03
N LEU A 449 -2.63 4.55 11.55
CA LEU A 449 -1.89 5.54 10.77
C LEU A 449 -0.43 5.10 10.65
N ASN A 450 0.07 4.99 9.42
CA ASN A 450 1.48 4.80 9.14
C ASN A 450 2.05 6.01 8.38
N THR A 451 3.03 6.67 8.96
CA THR A 451 3.88 7.71 8.31
C THR A 451 5.37 7.32 8.35
N GLY A 452 5.71 6.30 9.14
CA GLY A 452 7.04 5.71 9.20
C GLY A 452 7.21 4.52 8.25
N SER A 453 7.87 3.47 8.73
CA SER A 453 8.16 2.24 7.96
C SER A 453 7.55 1.01 8.62
N ILE A 454 6.93 0.15 7.81
CA ILE A 454 6.44 -1.17 8.20
C ILE A 454 7.10 -2.21 7.28
N LEU A 455 7.74 -3.21 7.87
CA LEU A 455 8.38 -4.31 7.17
C LEU A 455 7.82 -5.65 7.66
N LEU A 456 7.22 -6.43 6.76
CA LEU A 456 6.59 -7.71 7.06
C LEU A 456 7.32 -8.85 6.32
N LYS A 457 7.85 -9.83 7.05
CA LYS A 457 8.68 -10.94 6.50
C LYS A 457 8.31 -12.32 7.04
N GLY A 458 8.52 -13.34 6.21
CA GLY A 458 8.62 -14.75 6.63
C GLY A 458 7.31 -15.56 6.70
N PHE A 459 6.15 -14.97 6.45
CA PHE A 459 4.88 -15.67 6.71
C PHE A 459 4.49 -16.66 5.61
N ASN A 460 4.30 -17.92 6.03
CA ASN A 460 3.97 -19.06 5.16
C ASN A 460 2.48 -19.45 5.17
N LYS A 461 1.67 -18.90 6.08
CA LYS A 461 0.20 -19.04 6.16
C LYS A 461 -0.35 -17.75 6.80
N GLY A 462 -1.44 -17.17 6.28
CA GLY A 462 -2.05 -15.93 6.81
C GLY A 462 -1.81 -14.65 5.99
N ASN A 463 -2.55 -13.59 6.32
CA ASN A 463 -2.51 -12.30 5.61
C ASN A 463 -1.37 -11.41 6.13
N GLY A 464 -0.87 -10.47 5.34
CA GLY A 464 0.00 -9.40 5.85
C GLY A 464 -0.82 -8.49 6.77
N ILE A 465 -1.80 -7.80 6.19
CA ILE A 465 -2.70 -6.88 6.90
C ILE A 465 -4.15 -7.28 6.64
N GLU A 466 -4.93 -7.46 7.70
CA GLU A 466 -6.40 -7.48 7.64
C GLU A 466 -6.93 -6.17 8.21
N ASN A 467 -7.57 -5.36 7.36
CA ASN A 467 -8.09 -4.05 7.70
C ASN A 467 -9.61 -4.05 7.74
N ASN A 468 -10.19 -4.01 8.94
CA ASN A 468 -11.63 -3.89 9.20
C ASN A 468 -12.02 -2.47 9.66
N GLY A 469 -11.04 -1.58 9.88
CA GLY A 469 -11.22 -0.19 10.29
C GLY A 469 -10.74 0.79 9.22
N THR A 470 -10.01 1.83 9.63
CA THR A 470 -9.34 2.78 8.74
C THR A 470 -7.84 2.54 8.80
N LEU A 471 -7.23 2.24 7.66
CA LEU A 471 -5.79 2.15 7.47
C LEU A 471 -5.36 3.28 6.54
N THR A 472 -4.60 4.23 7.07
CA THR A 472 -3.98 5.31 6.30
C THR A 472 -2.48 5.06 6.25
N ASN A 473 -1.94 4.96 5.03
CA ASN A 473 -0.52 4.87 4.77
C ASN A 473 -0.03 6.12 4.05
N ASP A 474 0.76 6.93 4.73
CA ASP A 474 1.54 8.06 4.19
C ASP A 474 3.05 7.83 4.41
N GLY A 475 3.44 6.59 4.69
CA GLY A 475 4.82 6.13 4.85
C GLY A 475 5.11 4.93 3.97
N THR A 476 5.98 4.02 4.40
CA THR A 476 6.29 2.79 3.66
C THR A 476 5.69 1.57 4.33
N VAL A 477 5.05 0.70 3.55
CA VAL A 477 4.69 -0.67 3.92
C VAL A 477 5.30 -1.61 2.89
N SER A 478 6.18 -2.50 3.34
CA SER A 478 6.84 -3.49 2.47
C SER A 478 6.62 -4.91 2.97
N MET A 479 6.29 -5.82 2.04
CA MET A 479 6.06 -7.24 2.29
C MET A 479 6.95 -8.08 1.37
N GLU A 480 7.94 -8.78 1.93
CA GLU A 480 8.93 -9.53 1.13
C GLU A 480 8.44 -10.92 0.68
N SER A 481 7.50 -11.52 1.41
CA SER A 481 6.85 -12.78 1.02
C SER A 481 5.52 -12.93 1.72
N VAL A 482 4.46 -13.22 0.97
CA VAL A 482 3.08 -13.33 1.45
C VAL A 482 2.52 -14.71 1.14
N ALA A 483 1.89 -15.36 2.11
CA ALA A 483 1.26 -16.66 1.88
C ALA A 483 -0.23 -16.59 1.49
N ALA A 484 -0.96 -15.59 1.99
CA ALA A 484 -2.35 -15.31 1.63
C ALA A 484 -2.49 -13.90 1.02
N PHE A 485 -3.39 -13.06 1.54
CA PHE A 485 -3.52 -11.67 1.10
C PHE A 485 -2.39 -10.81 1.68
N GLY A 486 -1.73 -9.99 0.87
CA GLY A 486 -0.87 -8.92 1.39
C GLY A 486 -1.72 -7.93 2.16
N LEU A 487 -2.80 -7.46 1.52
CA LEU A 487 -3.85 -6.66 2.14
C LEU A 487 -5.22 -7.30 1.91
N LYS A 488 -5.92 -7.62 3.00
CA LYS A 488 -7.36 -7.92 3.01
C LYS A 488 -8.09 -6.73 3.61
N ASN A 489 -8.65 -5.89 2.75
CA ASN A 489 -9.36 -4.68 3.12
C ASN A 489 -10.88 -4.93 3.21
N LEU A 490 -11.39 -4.92 4.44
CA LEU A 490 -12.82 -4.93 4.80
C LEU A 490 -13.32 -3.59 5.36
N GLY A 491 -12.48 -2.55 5.37
CA GLY A 491 -12.77 -1.21 5.87
C GLY A 491 -12.30 -0.11 4.89
N THR A 492 -11.82 1.01 5.42
CA THR A 492 -11.24 2.08 4.58
C THR A 492 -9.73 1.89 4.48
N PHE A 493 -9.23 1.76 3.26
CA PHE A 493 -7.81 1.83 2.95
C PHE A 493 -7.50 3.11 2.17
N SER A 494 -6.55 3.90 2.66
CA SER A 494 -6.00 5.07 1.98
C SER A 494 -4.48 4.95 1.91
N ASN A 495 -3.94 4.95 0.69
CA ASN A 495 -2.51 5.10 0.45
C ASN A 495 -2.28 6.51 -0.07
N ASP A 496 -1.86 7.41 0.82
CA ASP A 496 -1.77 8.85 0.57
C ASP A 496 -0.53 9.20 -0.26
N ASP A 497 -0.31 10.49 -0.58
CA ASP A 497 0.66 10.94 -1.58
C ASP A 497 2.10 10.44 -1.36
N ASN A 498 2.56 10.34 -0.10
CA ASN A 498 3.89 9.79 0.21
C ASN A 498 3.87 8.28 0.46
N GLY A 499 2.68 7.68 0.48
CA GLY A 499 2.45 6.27 0.75
C GLY A 499 3.07 5.37 -0.30
N ILE A 500 3.98 4.50 0.12
CA ILE A 500 4.55 3.42 -0.68
C ILE A 500 4.06 2.09 -0.09
N PHE A 501 3.40 1.28 -0.92
CA PHE A 501 2.88 -0.03 -0.52
C PHE A 501 3.40 -1.10 -1.49
N THR A 502 4.35 -1.92 -1.04
CA THR A 502 5.01 -2.94 -1.87
C THR A 502 4.68 -4.35 -1.40
N ILE A 503 4.35 -5.21 -2.36
CA ILE A 503 4.21 -6.65 -2.18
C ILE A 503 5.15 -7.33 -3.18
N ASP A 504 6.24 -7.93 -2.70
CA ASP A 504 7.25 -8.52 -3.58
C ASP A 504 6.77 -9.86 -4.15
N THR A 505 6.42 -10.83 -3.29
CA THR A 505 6.03 -12.15 -3.78
C THR A 505 4.89 -12.75 -2.97
N VAL A 506 3.84 -13.25 -3.63
CA VAL A 506 2.82 -14.12 -3.01
C VAL A 506 3.14 -15.59 -3.37
N GLN A 507 3.66 -16.39 -2.43
CA GLN A 507 4.19 -17.75 -2.68
C GLN A 507 3.36 -18.90 -2.07
N GLY A 508 2.41 -18.62 -1.17
CA GLY A 508 1.96 -19.64 -0.21
C GLY A 508 0.91 -20.65 -0.69
N PHE A 509 -0.10 -20.23 -1.47
CA PHE A 509 -1.20 -21.11 -1.87
C PHE A 509 -1.76 -20.72 -3.24
N ALA A 510 -2.11 -21.72 -4.06
CA ALA A 510 -2.88 -21.50 -5.28
C ALA A 510 -4.23 -20.86 -4.92
N GLY A 511 -4.58 -19.74 -5.57
CA GLY A 511 -5.91 -19.14 -5.50
C GLY A 511 -6.08 -17.90 -4.61
N LEU A 512 -5.04 -17.35 -3.97
CA LEU A 512 -5.16 -16.16 -3.12
C LEU A 512 -4.58 -14.89 -3.78
N ASN A 513 -5.24 -13.75 -3.54
CA ASN A 513 -4.93 -12.48 -4.21
C ASN A 513 -3.85 -11.69 -3.45
N ALA A 514 -3.09 -10.81 -4.10
CA ALA A 514 -2.15 -9.95 -3.37
C ALA A 514 -2.91 -8.88 -2.56
N ILE A 515 -3.93 -8.27 -3.15
CA ILE A 515 -4.87 -7.37 -2.50
C ILE A 515 -6.29 -7.87 -2.74
N PHE A 516 -7.06 -8.01 -1.66
CA PHE A 516 -8.51 -8.16 -1.71
C PHE A 516 -9.13 -6.94 -1.04
N SER A 517 -10.05 -6.27 -1.72
CA SER A 517 -10.79 -5.15 -1.14
C SER A 517 -12.27 -5.27 -1.45
N ASN A 518 -13.10 -5.31 -0.40
CA ASN A 518 -14.55 -5.26 -0.52
C ASN A 518 -15.14 -3.98 0.08
N HIS A 519 -14.33 -2.92 0.19
CA HIS A 519 -14.78 -1.65 0.73
C HIS A 519 -13.95 -0.49 0.15
N THR A 520 -13.87 0.65 0.85
CA THR A 520 -13.25 1.87 0.32
C THR A 520 -11.76 1.66 0.08
N PHE A 521 -11.31 1.99 -1.13
CA PHE A 521 -9.92 1.87 -1.55
C PHE A 521 -9.52 3.14 -2.29
N ASN A 522 -8.63 3.92 -1.68
CA ASN A 522 -8.09 5.13 -2.26
C ASN A 522 -6.58 5.01 -2.38
N ASN A 523 -6.03 5.31 -3.55
CA ASN A 523 -4.59 5.37 -3.77
C ASN A 523 -4.20 6.69 -4.45
N SER A 524 -3.51 7.55 -3.72
CA SER A 524 -2.81 8.73 -4.25
C SER A 524 -1.28 8.52 -4.30
N GLY A 525 -0.75 7.58 -3.53
CA GLY A 525 0.66 7.21 -3.52
C GLY A 525 1.03 6.13 -4.54
N LYS A 526 1.96 5.25 -4.18
CA LYS A 526 2.46 4.15 -5.03
C LYS A 526 2.11 2.78 -4.45
N ILE A 527 1.49 1.94 -5.25
CA ILE A 527 1.26 0.52 -4.97
C ILE A 527 2.04 -0.28 -6.00
N HIS A 528 2.94 -1.15 -5.55
CA HIS A 528 3.71 -2.02 -6.42
C HIS A 528 3.57 -3.48 -5.99
N ILE A 529 3.12 -4.32 -6.92
CA ILE A 529 3.00 -5.77 -6.73
C ILE A 529 3.94 -6.42 -7.73
N SER A 530 5.04 -7.02 -7.23
CA SER A 530 6.04 -7.62 -8.12
C SER A 530 5.57 -8.99 -8.63
N ASN A 531 4.96 -9.81 -7.77
CA ASN A 531 4.40 -11.10 -8.17
C ASN A 531 3.17 -11.52 -7.35
N SER A 532 2.11 -11.99 -8.02
CA SER A 532 0.92 -12.60 -7.40
C SER A 532 0.67 -14.02 -7.91
N SER A 533 0.33 -14.96 -7.02
CA SER A 533 0.00 -16.36 -7.37
C SER A 533 -1.42 -16.55 -7.90
N ASN A 534 -2.28 -15.54 -7.85
CA ASN A 534 -3.62 -15.54 -8.46
C ASN A 534 -3.93 -14.13 -9.02
N VAL A 535 -4.94 -13.43 -8.47
CA VAL A 535 -5.27 -12.06 -8.86
C VAL A 535 -4.36 -11.09 -8.11
N ALA A 536 -3.77 -10.09 -8.76
CA ALA A 536 -3.01 -9.08 -8.01
C ALA A 536 -3.94 -8.22 -7.15
N ILE A 537 -5.00 -7.64 -7.74
CA ILE A 537 -5.98 -6.85 -7.01
C ILE A 537 -7.40 -7.33 -7.34
N ASN A 538 -8.13 -7.80 -6.33
CA ASN A 538 -9.53 -8.16 -6.47
C ASN A 538 -10.41 -7.19 -5.70
N PHE A 539 -11.27 -6.48 -6.42
CA PHE A 539 -12.29 -5.59 -5.88
C PHE A 539 -13.64 -6.30 -5.93
N ASP A 540 -14.16 -6.70 -4.77
CA ASP A 540 -15.30 -7.61 -4.67
C ASP A 540 -16.53 -7.01 -3.97
N ASN A 541 -17.73 -7.26 -4.52
CA ASN A 541 -19.07 -7.19 -3.92
C ASN A 541 -19.39 -5.99 -2.98
N SER A 542 -18.79 -4.83 -3.22
CA SER A 542 -19.01 -3.60 -2.43
C SER A 542 -19.61 -2.47 -3.26
N LEU A 543 -20.45 -1.62 -2.65
CA LEU A 543 -20.93 -0.39 -3.30
C LEU A 543 -19.94 0.80 -3.25
N ALA A 544 -18.85 0.72 -2.47
CA ALA A 544 -17.87 1.79 -2.43
C ALA A 544 -17.03 1.80 -3.71
N ASP A 545 -16.66 2.95 -4.25
CA ASP A 545 -15.80 3.01 -5.44
C ASP A 545 -14.32 2.74 -5.06
N ALA A 546 -13.53 2.24 -6.00
CA ALA A 546 -12.07 2.19 -5.91
C ALA A 546 -11.48 3.35 -6.71
N ILE A 547 -10.68 4.20 -6.07
CA ILE A 547 -10.14 5.42 -6.65
C ILE A 547 -8.62 5.35 -6.70
N ASN A 548 -8.06 5.62 -7.88
CA ASN A 548 -6.62 5.74 -8.08
C ASN A 548 -6.28 7.13 -8.67
N SER A 549 -5.60 7.97 -7.91
CA SER A 549 -4.95 9.22 -8.32
C SER A 549 -3.42 9.10 -8.36
N GLY A 550 -2.86 8.04 -7.78
CA GLY A 550 -1.44 7.72 -7.76
C GLY A 550 -1.01 6.67 -8.79
N GLU A 551 -0.03 5.84 -8.44
CA GLU A 551 0.47 4.75 -9.28
C GLU A 551 0.09 3.38 -8.72
N ILE A 552 -0.42 2.50 -9.60
CA ILE A 552 -0.53 1.05 -9.37
C ILE A 552 0.32 0.36 -10.43
N LYS A 553 1.38 -0.32 -10.00
CA LYS A 553 2.26 -1.11 -10.85
C LYS A 553 2.18 -2.58 -10.49
N ILE A 554 1.92 -3.43 -11.49
CA ILE A 554 1.85 -4.88 -11.33
C ILE A 554 2.81 -5.51 -12.35
N ASP A 555 3.89 -6.13 -11.86
CA ASP A 555 4.94 -6.65 -12.74
C ASP A 555 4.56 -8.02 -13.32
N THR A 556 4.16 -8.96 -12.46
CA THR A 556 3.76 -10.31 -12.86
C THR A 556 2.59 -10.82 -12.02
N THR A 557 1.65 -11.52 -12.66
CA THR A 557 0.62 -12.31 -11.98
C THR A 557 0.58 -13.72 -12.54
N ALA A 558 0.02 -14.69 -11.81
CA ALA A 558 -0.26 -16.02 -12.35
C ALA A 558 -1.57 -16.05 -13.15
N GLU A 559 -2.58 -15.29 -12.70
CA GLU A 559 -3.88 -15.14 -13.35
C GLU A 559 -4.14 -13.66 -13.70
N THR A 560 -5.23 -13.07 -13.22
CA THR A 560 -5.67 -11.72 -13.60
C THR A 560 -4.92 -10.61 -12.83
N ALA A 561 -4.55 -9.49 -13.46
CA ALA A 561 -3.92 -8.40 -12.69
C ALA A 561 -4.95 -7.66 -11.83
N ILE A 562 -6.05 -7.17 -12.42
CA ILE A 562 -7.13 -6.50 -11.69
C ILE A 562 -8.47 -7.15 -12.02
N SER A 563 -9.19 -7.61 -11.01
CA SER A 563 -10.56 -8.13 -11.11
C SER A 563 -11.53 -7.18 -10.43
N LEU A 564 -12.61 -6.80 -11.14
CA LEU A 564 -13.69 -5.97 -10.61
C LEU A 564 -15.00 -6.78 -10.63
N GLN A 565 -15.62 -6.96 -9.47
CA GLN A 565 -16.86 -7.73 -9.29
C GLN A 565 -17.88 -6.96 -8.44
N GLY A 566 -19.17 -7.25 -8.65
CA GLY A 566 -20.28 -6.60 -7.95
C GLY A 566 -20.94 -5.49 -8.78
N ALA A 567 -22.24 -5.62 -9.03
CA ALA A 567 -22.98 -4.66 -9.83
C ALA A 567 -22.93 -3.25 -9.22
N GLY A 568 -22.61 -2.25 -10.03
CA GLY A 568 -22.46 -0.85 -9.63
C GLY A 568 -21.07 -0.46 -9.13
N LYS A 569 -20.16 -1.41 -8.88
CA LYS A 569 -18.78 -1.12 -8.45
C LYS A 569 -18.02 -0.39 -9.55
N LYS A 570 -17.33 0.69 -9.18
CA LYS A 570 -16.45 1.43 -10.09
C LYS A 570 -14.98 1.30 -9.70
N LEU A 571 -14.13 1.21 -10.72
CA LEU A 571 -12.72 1.57 -10.65
C LEU A 571 -12.55 2.90 -11.38
N ILE A 572 -12.04 3.93 -10.69
CA ILE A 572 -11.82 5.27 -11.24
C ILE A 572 -10.32 5.55 -11.21
N ASN A 573 -9.68 5.52 -12.37
CA ASN A 573 -8.32 6.04 -12.53
C ASN A 573 -8.42 7.53 -12.85
N GLN A 574 -8.22 8.38 -11.86
CA GLN A 574 -8.38 9.84 -11.98
C GLN A 574 -7.27 10.46 -12.85
N ALA A 575 -7.46 11.73 -13.20
CA ALA A 575 -6.42 12.52 -13.86
C ALA A 575 -5.13 12.54 -13.02
N GLY A 576 -4.00 12.20 -13.66
CA GLY A 576 -2.71 12.01 -12.98
C GLY A 576 -2.45 10.58 -12.49
N GLY A 577 -3.50 9.76 -12.36
CA GLY A 577 -3.41 8.36 -11.99
C GLY A 577 -2.77 7.50 -13.09
N ARG A 578 -1.95 6.53 -12.67
CA ARG A 578 -1.22 5.60 -13.54
C ARG A 578 -1.47 4.17 -13.13
N ILE A 579 -1.93 3.34 -14.05
CA ILE A 579 -2.06 1.89 -13.87
C ILE A 579 -1.20 1.21 -14.93
N ILE A 580 -0.21 0.43 -14.50
CA ILE A 580 0.75 -0.25 -15.37
C ILE A 580 0.77 -1.73 -15.03
N ILE A 581 0.45 -2.57 -16.00
CA ILE A 581 0.44 -4.04 -15.89
C ILE A 581 1.43 -4.59 -16.90
N ASP A 582 2.48 -5.28 -16.44
CA ASP A 582 3.64 -5.62 -17.27
C ASP A 582 3.66 -7.07 -17.77
N SER A 583 3.07 -8.01 -17.05
CA SER A 583 2.97 -9.41 -17.46
C SER A 583 1.86 -10.12 -16.69
N THR A 584 1.13 -11.00 -17.37
CA THR A 584 0.22 -11.96 -16.74
C THR A 584 0.68 -13.39 -17.01
N GLY A 585 0.24 -14.33 -16.19
CA GLY A 585 0.84 -15.66 -16.06
C GLY A 585 0.42 -16.64 -17.15
N SER A 586 0.76 -17.92 -16.97
CA SER A 586 0.53 -18.95 -17.99
C SER A 586 -0.93 -19.38 -18.20
N SER A 587 -1.84 -18.96 -17.33
CA SER A 587 -3.26 -19.34 -17.42
C SER A 587 -3.95 -18.70 -18.64
N PHE A 588 -4.91 -19.42 -19.23
CA PHE A 588 -5.76 -18.90 -20.30
C PHE A 588 -6.72 -17.79 -19.83
N ASP A 589 -6.97 -17.70 -18.52
CA ASP A 589 -7.82 -16.70 -17.89
C ASP A 589 -7.00 -15.56 -17.24
N ALA A 590 -5.72 -15.43 -17.62
CA ALA A 590 -4.80 -14.43 -17.10
C ALA A 590 -4.97 -13.07 -17.80
N PHE A 591 -6.03 -12.34 -17.44
CA PHE A 591 -6.35 -11.02 -18.02
C PHE A 591 -5.53 -9.88 -17.38
N GLY A 592 -5.27 -8.80 -18.10
CA GLY A 592 -4.77 -7.57 -17.46
C GLY A 592 -5.84 -6.98 -16.54
N ILE A 593 -6.99 -6.63 -17.11
CA ILE A 593 -8.20 -6.28 -16.35
C ILE A 593 -9.34 -7.24 -16.72
N ASN A 594 -10.08 -7.72 -15.72
CA ASN A 594 -11.33 -8.45 -15.89
C ASN A 594 -12.50 -7.69 -15.22
N LEU A 595 -13.46 -7.23 -16.02
CA LEU A 595 -14.65 -6.53 -15.57
C LEU A 595 -15.88 -7.45 -15.67
N LEU A 596 -16.46 -7.81 -14.53
CA LEU A 596 -17.64 -8.68 -14.46
C LEU A 596 -18.95 -7.88 -14.48
N ALA A 597 -20.08 -8.60 -14.56
CA ALA A 597 -21.40 -8.03 -14.80
C ALA A 597 -21.75 -6.85 -13.87
N GLY A 598 -22.16 -5.73 -14.49
CA GLY A 598 -22.60 -4.51 -13.82
C GLY A 598 -21.48 -3.60 -13.31
N THR A 599 -20.21 -3.92 -13.56
CA THR A 599 -19.08 -3.08 -13.14
C THR A 599 -18.74 -1.98 -14.15
N ILE A 600 -18.02 -0.95 -13.69
CA ILE A 600 -17.66 0.23 -14.50
C ILE A 600 -16.18 0.55 -14.29
N PHE A 601 -15.44 0.75 -15.37
CA PHE A 601 -14.09 1.32 -15.32
C PHE A 601 -14.08 2.70 -16.00
N ILE A 602 -13.66 3.73 -15.26
CA ILE A 602 -13.50 5.09 -15.75
C ILE A 602 -12.01 5.41 -15.76
N ASN A 603 -11.43 5.62 -16.94
CA ASN A 603 -10.03 5.97 -17.12
C ASN A 603 -9.88 7.43 -17.52
N GLN A 604 -9.51 8.30 -16.57
CA GLN A 604 -9.21 9.72 -16.76
C GLN A 604 -7.70 10.01 -16.71
N GLY A 605 -6.87 8.97 -16.56
CA GLY A 605 -5.41 9.06 -16.52
C GLY A 605 -4.74 8.04 -17.46
N PHE A 606 -3.56 7.57 -17.09
CA PHE A 606 -2.79 6.62 -17.91
C PHE A 606 -3.07 5.17 -17.49
N PHE A 607 -3.45 4.34 -18.45
CA PHE A 607 -3.58 2.90 -18.30
C PHE A 607 -2.77 2.16 -19.37
N GLN A 608 -1.96 1.19 -18.96
CA GLN A 608 -1.24 0.33 -19.88
C GLN A 608 -1.24 -1.13 -19.43
N THR A 609 -1.51 -2.05 -20.36
CA THR A 609 -1.11 -3.47 -20.23
C THR A 609 -0.03 -3.84 -21.22
N SER A 610 0.85 -4.73 -20.81
CA SER A 610 1.82 -5.38 -21.68
C SER A 610 2.01 -6.85 -21.32
N ARG A 611 2.45 -7.64 -22.31
CA ARG A 611 2.76 -9.07 -22.19
C ARG A 611 1.68 -9.91 -21.50
N THR A 612 0.40 -9.61 -21.75
CA THR A 612 -0.69 -10.43 -21.25
C THR A 612 -0.82 -11.72 -22.06
N LYS A 613 -1.02 -12.86 -21.40
CA LYS A 613 -1.22 -14.14 -22.09
C LYS A 613 -2.63 -14.33 -22.63
N SER A 614 -3.61 -13.79 -21.92
CA SER A 614 -4.99 -13.66 -22.40
C SER A 614 -5.26 -12.23 -22.85
N SER A 615 -6.54 -11.85 -22.90
CA SER A 615 -6.93 -10.48 -23.21
C SER A 615 -6.32 -9.50 -22.23
N GLY A 616 -5.76 -8.40 -22.75
CA GLY A 616 -5.28 -7.30 -21.91
C GLY A 616 -6.43 -6.70 -21.09
N ILE A 617 -7.61 -6.60 -21.70
CA ILE A 617 -8.85 -6.22 -21.03
C ILE A 617 -9.98 -7.16 -21.47
N ASN A 618 -10.66 -7.76 -20.49
CA ASN A 618 -11.87 -8.55 -20.67
C ASN A 618 -13.06 -7.84 -20.01
N ILE A 619 -14.16 -7.70 -20.75
CA ILE A 619 -15.37 -6.98 -20.31
C ILE A 619 -16.58 -7.89 -20.52
N THR A 620 -17.30 -8.24 -19.45
CA THR A 620 -18.48 -9.13 -19.52
C THR A 620 -19.67 -8.48 -18.82
N SER A 621 -20.68 -8.06 -19.59
CA SER A 621 -21.83 -7.28 -19.14
C SER A 621 -21.46 -6.04 -18.31
N ALA A 622 -20.39 -5.34 -18.71
CA ALA A 622 -19.82 -4.21 -17.99
C ALA A 622 -19.57 -3.00 -18.92
N SER A 623 -18.99 -1.93 -18.37
CA SER A 623 -18.73 -0.71 -19.14
C SER A 623 -17.35 -0.10 -18.90
N ILE A 624 -16.76 0.47 -19.95
CA ILE A 624 -15.55 1.31 -19.88
C ILE A 624 -15.85 2.69 -20.45
N THR A 625 -15.40 3.72 -19.75
CA THR A 625 -15.29 5.09 -20.25
C THR A 625 -13.82 5.50 -20.23
N ASN A 626 -13.23 5.73 -21.41
CA ASN A 626 -11.87 6.24 -21.56
C ASN A 626 -11.90 7.74 -21.87
N GLU A 627 -11.27 8.54 -21.03
CA GLU A 627 -11.14 10.01 -21.09
C GLU A 627 -9.70 10.47 -21.31
N ASP A 628 -8.71 9.59 -21.19
CA ASP A 628 -7.29 9.87 -21.46
C ASP A 628 -6.64 8.67 -22.20
N SER A 629 -5.57 8.09 -21.68
CA SER A 629 -4.70 7.19 -22.43
C SER A 629 -4.89 5.74 -21.97
N LEU A 630 -5.35 4.89 -22.87
CA LEU A 630 -5.56 3.45 -22.65
C LEU A 630 -4.77 2.67 -23.69
N ILE A 631 -3.70 2.00 -23.27
CA ILE A 631 -2.80 1.24 -24.15
C ILE A 631 -2.86 -0.24 -23.81
N VAL A 632 -3.20 -1.07 -24.79
CA VAL A 632 -3.32 -2.52 -24.61
C VAL A 632 -2.37 -3.21 -25.58
N LYS A 633 -1.29 -3.78 -25.04
CA LYS A 633 -0.30 -4.52 -25.83
C LYS A 633 -0.53 -6.02 -25.69
N SER A 634 -1.06 -6.66 -26.73
CA SER A 634 -1.26 -8.12 -26.76
C SER A 634 0.04 -8.84 -27.14
N ALA A 635 0.38 -9.90 -26.39
CA ALA A 635 1.55 -10.73 -26.67
C ALA A 635 1.21 -12.13 -27.22
N TYR A 636 -0.05 -12.57 -27.16
CA TYR A 636 -0.43 -13.95 -27.47
C TYR A 636 -1.65 -14.03 -28.40
N SER A 637 -2.14 -15.25 -28.67
CA SER A 637 -3.16 -15.53 -29.69
C SER A 637 -4.57 -15.00 -29.38
N TYR A 638 -4.75 -14.21 -28.32
CA TYR A 638 -6.03 -13.71 -27.82
C TYR A 638 -6.30 -12.26 -28.23
N ASP A 639 -7.56 -11.84 -28.05
CA ASP A 639 -8.01 -10.49 -28.34
C ASP A 639 -7.37 -9.52 -27.33
N ALA A 640 -6.75 -8.41 -27.77
CA ALA A 640 -6.18 -7.45 -26.80
C ALA A 640 -7.28 -6.88 -25.89
N LEU A 641 -8.41 -6.50 -26.49
CA LEU A 641 -9.62 -6.01 -25.85
C LEU A 641 -10.84 -6.83 -26.31
N TYR A 642 -11.49 -7.51 -25.36
CA TYR A 642 -12.67 -8.33 -25.61
C TYR A 642 -13.90 -7.78 -24.88
N LEU A 643 -14.97 -7.53 -25.64
CA LEU A 643 -16.28 -7.14 -25.11
C LEU A 643 -17.24 -8.33 -25.19
N ASP A 644 -18.06 -8.54 -24.17
CA ASP A 644 -19.19 -9.46 -24.22
C ASP A 644 -20.39 -8.83 -23.52
N ASN A 645 -21.49 -8.65 -24.26
CA ASN A 645 -22.68 -7.91 -23.82
C ASN A 645 -22.34 -6.56 -23.13
N SER A 646 -21.31 -5.85 -23.62
CA SER A 646 -20.66 -4.75 -22.90
C SER A 646 -20.64 -3.45 -23.71
N THR A 647 -20.35 -2.35 -23.02
CA THR A 647 -20.25 -1.01 -23.64
C THR A 647 -18.84 -0.43 -23.46
N PHE A 648 -18.31 0.18 -24.50
CA PHE A 648 -17.05 0.90 -24.45
C PHE A 648 -17.22 2.29 -25.07
N GLU A 649 -16.81 3.32 -24.36
CA GLU A 649 -16.81 4.69 -24.85
C GLU A 649 -15.40 5.29 -24.80
N ASN A 650 -14.87 5.66 -25.97
CA ASN A 650 -13.65 6.45 -26.09
C ASN A 650 -14.03 7.93 -26.29
N LYS A 651 -13.85 8.77 -25.28
CA LYS A 651 -14.29 10.18 -25.29
C LYS A 651 -13.41 11.06 -26.19
N LEU A 652 -13.90 12.26 -26.47
CA LEU A 652 -13.15 13.25 -27.25
C LEU A 652 -11.85 13.61 -26.52
N GLY A 653 -10.73 13.56 -27.23
CA GLY A 653 -9.39 13.81 -26.67
C GLY A 653 -8.72 12.57 -26.06
N ALA A 654 -9.45 11.47 -25.88
CA ALA A 654 -8.90 10.22 -25.34
C ALA A 654 -8.16 9.43 -26.44
N TYR A 655 -7.14 8.67 -26.03
CA TYR A 655 -6.31 7.82 -26.89
C TYR A 655 -6.46 6.35 -26.51
N LEU A 656 -6.82 5.51 -27.49
CA LEU A 656 -6.87 4.05 -27.37
C LEU A 656 -5.79 3.43 -28.28
N GLY A 657 -4.69 2.96 -27.69
CA GLY A 657 -3.62 2.26 -28.40
C GLY A 657 -3.80 0.74 -28.33
N LEU A 658 -3.87 0.08 -29.48
CA LEU A 658 -3.97 -1.37 -29.62
C LEU A 658 -2.73 -1.90 -30.34
N GLU A 659 -1.83 -2.57 -29.60
CA GLU A 659 -0.54 -3.02 -30.15
C GLU A 659 -0.46 -4.55 -30.22
N GLY A 660 -0.09 -5.07 -31.39
CA GLY A 660 0.18 -6.50 -31.61
C GLY A 660 1.66 -6.82 -31.52
N THR A 661 2.11 -7.54 -30.48
CA THR A 661 3.53 -7.91 -30.33
C THR A 661 3.83 -9.40 -30.61
N GLY A 662 2.81 -10.26 -30.71
CA GLY A 662 2.98 -11.73 -30.85
C GLY A 662 2.51 -12.32 -32.18
N ALA A 663 3.21 -13.34 -32.69
CA ALA A 663 3.03 -13.96 -34.02
C ALA A 663 1.63 -14.54 -34.35
N ASN A 664 0.72 -14.63 -33.37
CA ASN A 664 -0.55 -15.36 -33.51
C ASN A 664 -1.81 -14.59 -33.04
N ALA A 665 -1.72 -13.29 -32.69
CA ALA A 665 -2.90 -12.55 -32.23
C ALA A 665 -4.02 -12.57 -33.29
N LEU A 666 -5.16 -13.20 -32.97
CA LEU A 666 -6.29 -13.38 -33.89
C LEU A 666 -7.00 -12.04 -34.19
N ARG A 667 -7.25 -11.21 -33.16
CA ARG A 667 -7.85 -9.86 -33.24
C ARG A 667 -7.21 -8.96 -32.18
N LEU A 668 -7.19 -7.63 -32.33
CA LEU A 668 -6.79 -6.72 -31.25
C LEU A 668 -8.03 -6.19 -30.49
N LEU A 669 -9.11 -5.90 -31.19
CA LEU A 669 -10.40 -5.54 -30.59
C LEU A 669 -11.50 -6.43 -31.17
N ASN A 670 -12.34 -7.01 -30.30
CA ASN A 670 -13.50 -7.80 -30.70
C ASN A 670 -14.78 -7.25 -30.03
N VAL A 671 -15.77 -6.87 -30.85
CA VAL A 671 -17.06 -6.32 -30.44
C VAL A 671 -18.19 -7.24 -30.94
N PRO A 672 -18.62 -8.25 -30.16
CA PRO A 672 -19.69 -9.18 -30.53
C PRO A 672 -21.07 -8.51 -30.66
N VAL A 673 -22.06 -9.25 -31.19
CA VAL A 673 -23.40 -8.75 -31.58
C VAL A 673 -24.13 -7.97 -30.46
N ALA A 674 -24.01 -8.42 -29.21
CA ALA A 674 -24.67 -7.79 -28.06
C ALA A 674 -23.87 -6.63 -27.44
N SER A 675 -22.68 -6.31 -27.98
CA SER A 675 -21.82 -5.25 -27.46
C SER A 675 -21.88 -3.98 -28.31
N SER A 676 -21.52 -2.85 -27.71
CA SER A 676 -21.42 -1.57 -28.41
C SER A 676 -20.11 -0.85 -28.12
N PHE A 677 -19.59 -0.19 -29.13
CA PHE A 677 -18.37 0.61 -29.07
C PHE A 677 -18.65 1.99 -29.66
N THR A 678 -18.39 3.05 -28.89
CA THR A 678 -18.52 4.45 -29.35
C THR A 678 -17.15 5.14 -29.32
N ASN A 679 -16.73 5.70 -30.45
CA ASN A 679 -15.48 6.45 -30.59
C ASN A 679 -15.74 7.94 -30.88
N ALA A 680 -15.29 8.80 -29.97
CA ALA A 680 -15.18 10.24 -30.16
C ALA A 680 -13.72 10.72 -30.17
N GLY A 681 -12.78 9.92 -29.66
CA GLY A 681 -11.34 10.20 -29.58
C GLY A 681 -10.52 9.54 -30.70
N GLU A 682 -9.28 9.19 -30.38
CA GLU A 682 -8.34 8.52 -31.26
C GLU A 682 -8.20 7.04 -30.91
N ILE A 683 -8.24 6.19 -31.93
CA ILE A 683 -7.87 4.77 -31.85
C ILE A 683 -6.67 4.56 -32.75
N GLU A 684 -5.60 3.97 -32.24
CA GLU A 684 -4.45 3.58 -33.03
C GLU A 684 -4.22 2.07 -32.96
N VAL A 685 -4.08 1.44 -34.13
CA VAL A 685 -3.80 0.02 -34.28
C VAL A 685 -2.39 -0.13 -34.84
N ILE A 686 -1.52 -0.78 -34.07
CA ILE A 686 -0.08 -0.89 -34.34
C ILE A 686 0.33 -2.37 -34.43
N ASP A 687 1.13 -2.70 -35.45
CA ASP A 687 1.80 -4.00 -35.62
C ASP A 687 0.88 -5.25 -35.59
N ALA A 688 -0.40 -5.12 -35.96
CA ALA A 688 -1.35 -6.23 -35.98
C ALA A 688 -0.93 -7.35 -36.96
N ASN A 689 -1.09 -8.61 -36.54
CA ASN A 689 -0.71 -9.80 -37.33
C ASN A 689 -1.87 -10.47 -38.08
N ALA A 690 -3.10 -10.38 -37.58
CA ALA A 690 -4.29 -10.89 -38.27
C ALA A 690 -5.33 -9.78 -38.46
N ILE A 691 -6.28 -9.66 -37.54
CA ILE A 691 -7.32 -8.63 -37.55
C ILE A 691 -6.96 -7.55 -36.53
N GLY A 692 -7.15 -6.28 -36.87
CA GLY A 692 -7.06 -5.20 -35.89
C GLY A 692 -8.33 -5.14 -35.06
N ILE A 693 -9.41 -4.64 -35.65
CA ILE A 693 -10.72 -4.42 -35.05
C ILE A 693 -11.74 -5.32 -35.74
N LYS A 694 -12.49 -6.12 -34.97
CA LYS A 694 -13.62 -6.93 -35.46
C LYS A 694 -14.91 -6.51 -34.77
N VAL A 695 -15.91 -6.13 -35.56
CA VAL A 695 -17.22 -5.67 -35.08
C VAL A 695 -18.32 -6.56 -35.67
N LEU A 696 -19.00 -7.28 -34.78
CA LEU A 696 -20.25 -7.99 -35.04
C LEU A 696 -21.46 -7.29 -34.41
N GLY A 697 -21.23 -6.48 -33.37
CA GLY A 697 -22.23 -5.61 -32.72
C GLY A 697 -22.29 -4.22 -33.32
N THR A 698 -22.47 -3.21 -32.47
CA THR A 698 -22.60 -1.82 -32.90
C THR A 698 -21.26 -1.08 -32.75
N PHE A 699 -20.78 -0.46 -33.81
CA PHE A 699 -19.68 0.50 -33.75
C PHE A 699 -20.13 1.87 -34.27
N ASN A 700 -20.02 2.88 -33.41
CA ASN A 700 -20.37 4.27 -33.71
C ASN A 700 -19.12 5.14 -33.62
N SER A 701 -18.71 5.75 -34.72
CA SER A 701 -17.66 6.78 -34.73
C SER A 701 -18.29 8.15 -34.96
N LEU A 702 -18.02 9.08 -34.06
CA LEU A 702 -18.55 10.45 -34.11
C LEU A 702 -17.66 11.35 -34.99
N ALA A 703 -18.20 12.52 -35.36
CA ALA A 703 -17.42 13.55 -36.05
C ALA A 703 -16.17 13.91 -35.22
N ASN A 704 -15.06 14.16 -35.93
CA ASN A 704 -13.72 14.44 -35.36
C ASN A 704 -12.99 13.27 -34.68
N SER A 705 -13.62 12.10 -34.53
CA SER A 705 -12.90 10.92 -34.06
C SER A 705 -11.87 10.44 -35.09
N MET A 706 -10.84 9.71 -34.65
CA MET A 706 -9.79 9.17 -35.52
C MET A 706 -9.61 7.66 -35.33
N VAL A 707 -9.35 6.95 -36.42
CA VAL A 707 -8.81 5.59 -36.43
C VAL A 707 -7.54 5.57 -37.28
N ARG A 708 -6.39 5.28 -36.67
CA ARG A 708 -5.09 5.20 -37.35
C ARG A 708 -4.59 3.75 -37.40
N PHE A 709 -4.10 3.35 -38.58
CA PHE A 709 -3.37 2.11 -38.76
C PHE A 709 -1.90 2.43 -39.01
N THR A 710 -1.02 2.00 -38.11
CA THR A 710 0.42 2.31 -38.15
C THR A 710 1.25 1.03 -38.20
N ASN A 711 2.10 0.89 -39.22
CA ASN A 711 3.09 -0.20 -39.36
C ASN A 711 2.52 -1.63 -39.37
N ASN A 712 1.28 -1.80 -39.82
CA ASN A 712 0.63 -3.12 -39.90
C ASN A 712 1.07 -3.88 -41.15
N THR A 713 2.34 -4.21 -41.28
CA THR A 713 2.90 -4.85 -42.48
C THR A 713 2.64 -6.35 -42.56
N ARG A 714 2.33 -6.97 -41.42
CA ARG A 714 2.18 -8.43 -41.26
C ARG A 714 0.74 -8.91 -41.28
N ASN A 715 -0.23 -7.99 -41.34
CA ASN A 715 -1.62 -8.36 -41.15
C ASN A 715 -2.15 -9.28 -42.27
N THR A 716 -2.63 -10.46 -41.89
CA THR A 716 -3.12 -11.49 -42.81
C THR A 716 -4.60 -11.31 -43.21
N SER A 717 -5.38 -10.62 -42.38
CA SER A 717 -6.80 -10.28 -42.57
C SER A 717 -7.00 -8.75 -42.50
N SER A 718 -8.21 -8.23 -42.57
CA SER A 718 -8.40 -6.75 -42.57
C SER A 718 -8.19 -6.15 -41.18
N LEU A 719 -7.56 -4.99 -41.11
CA LEU A 719 -7.36 -4.26 -39.85
C LEU A 719 -8.66 -3.74 -39.24
N PHE A 720 -9.72 -3.59 -40.03
CA PHE A 720 -11.05 -3.28 -39.57
C PHE A 720 -12.07 -4.12 -40.32
N GLU A 721 -12.67 -5.07 -39.62
CA GLU A 721 -13.77 -5.91 -40.08
C GLU A 721 -15.07 -5.51 -39.37
N ALA A 722 -16.13 -5.18 -40.11
CA ALA A 722 -17.43 -4.88 -39.51
C ALA A 722 -18.61 -5.46 -40.31
N SER A 723 -19.59 -6.02 -39.62
CA SER A 723 -20.89 -6.40 -40.22
C SER A 723 -21.87 -5.24 -40.26
N ALA A 724 -21.82 -4.30 -39.32
CA ALA A 724 -22.61 -3.07 -39.36
C ALA A 724 -21.82 -1.95 -38.68
N ILE A 725 -21.77 -0.77 -39.29
CA ILE A 725 -20.99 0.36 -38.77
C ILE A 725 -21.63 1.69 -39.15
N ASN A 726 -21.63 2.64 -38.21
CA ASN A 726 -21.87 4.05 -38.48
C ASN A 726 -20.56 4.82 -38.25
N TYR A 727 -19.90 5.21 -39.34
CA TYR A 727 -18.58 5.83 -39.32
C TYR A 727 -18.63 7.28 -39.81
N ASN A 728 -18.47 8.23 -38.89
CA ASN A 728 -18.47 9.68 -39.17
C ASN A 728 -17.13 10.37 -38.85
N GLY A 729 -16.08 9.59 -38.54
CA GLY A 729 -14.74 10.09 -38.19
C GLY A 729 -13.73 10.12 -39.33
N ASN A 730 -12.45 10.21 -38.99
CA ASN A 730 -11.30 10.16 -39.90
C ASN A 730 -10.54 8.84 -39.76
N MET A 731 -10.28 8.14 -40.87
CA MET A 731 -9.45 6.94 -40.89
C MET A 731 -8.18 7.21 -41.67
N GLN A 732 -7.03 6.76 -41.17
CA GLN A 732 -5.75 6.90 -41.86
C GLN A 732 -4.95 5.62 -41.79
N SER A 733 -4.27 5.26 -42.88
CA SER A 733 -3.32 4.15 -42.89
C SER A 733 -1.93 4.61 -43.30
N SER A 734 -0.93 4.05 -42.62
CA SER A 734 0.50 4.20 -42.94
C SER A 734 1.21 2.86 -42.82
N ASN A 735 1.86 2.43 -43.90
CA ASN A 735 2.60 1.17 -43.96
C ASN A 735 1.78 -0.07 -43.51
N SER A 736 0.62 -0.28 -44.13
CA SER A 736 -0.33 -1.34 -43.79
C SER A 736 -0.59 -2.26 -45.00
N LYS A 737 -1.05 -3.50 -44.76
CA LYS A 737 -1.27 -4.48 -45.83
C LYS A 737 -2.73 -4.54 -46.31
N LYS A 738 -3.64 -5.02 -45.46
CA LYS A 738 -5.09 -5.07 -45.71
C LYS A 738 -5.84 -4.23 -44.68
N CYS A 739 -6.59 -3.21 -45.08
CA CYS A 739 -7.10 -2.23 -44.11
C CYS A 739 -8.55 -2.47 -43.71
N VAL A 740 -9.51 -2.40 -44.63
CA VAL A 740 -10.93 -2.34 -44.28
C VAL A 740 -11.76 -3.40 -45.02
N ASN A 741 -12.65 -4.08 -44.29
CA ASN A 741 -13.62 -5.03 -44.81
C ASN A 741 -14.98 -4.91 -44.10
N PHE A 742 -15.97 -4.37 -44.82
CA PHE A 742 -17.31 -4.17 -44.32
C PHE A 742 -18.30 -5.07 -45.07
N THR A 743 -18.95 -5.99 -44.34
CA THR A 743 -19.75 -7.07 -44.96
C THR A 743 -21.26 -6.88 -44.87
N GLY A 744 -21.75 -5.97 -44.02
CA GLY A 744 -23.18 -5.63 -43.92
C GLY A 744 -23.44 -4.12 -43.99
N ALA A 745 -24.60 -3.68 -43.49
CA ALA A 745 -25.09 -2.31 -43.62
C ALA A 745 -24.13 -1.31 -42.95
N SER A 746 -23.35 -0.63 -43.78
CA SER A 746 -22.29 0.27 -43.36
C SER A 746 -22.57 1.67 -43.88
N PHE A 747 -22.52 2.66 -42.99
CA PHE A 747 -22.75 4.07 -43.30
C PHE A 747 -21.45 4.83 -43.09
N ILE A 748 -20.84 5.29 -44.18
CA ILE A 748 -19.61 6.08 -44.13
C ILE A 748 -19.97 7.53 -44.48
N ALA A 749 -19.87 8.42 -43.49
CA ALA A 749 -20.06 9.87 -43.65
C ALA A 749 -18.78 10.68 -43.39
N GLY A 750 -17.68 10.02 -43.01
CA GLY A 750 -16.39 10.64 -42.70
C GLY A 750 -15.32 10.53 -43.80
N PHE A 751 -14.06 10.79 -43.45
CA PHE A 751 -12.92 10.78 -44.37
C PHE A 751 -12.01 9.57 -44.13
N LEU A 752 -11.81 8.73 -45.14
CA LEU A 752 -10.96 7.54 -45.07
C LEU A 752 -9.77 7.69 -46.03
N ASP A 753 -8.56 7.89 -45.51
CA ASP A 753 -7.31 7.85 -46.28
C ASP A 753 -6.62 6.49 -46.10
N LEU A 754 -6.86 5.59 -47.05
CA LEU A 754 -6.39 4.22 -47.05
C LEU A 754 -5.31 3.98 -48.11
N ARG A 755 -4.62 5.04 -48.54
CA ARG A 755 -3.51 4.95 -49.52
C ARG A 755 -2.30 4.20 -48.99
N GLY A 756 -2.12 4.15 -47.68
CA GLY A 756 -1.05 3.38 -47.03
C GLY A 756 -1.24 1.87 -47.03
N CYS A 757 -2.29 1.33 -47.67
CA CYS A 757 -2.60 -0.10 -47.72
C CYS A 757 -2.12 -0.72 -49.05
N SER A 758 -1.33 -1.81 -48.99
CA SER A 758 -0.65 -2.36 -50.17
C SER A 758 -1.39 -3.45 -50.96
N GLU A 759 -2.30 -4.23 -50.34
CA GLU A 759 -2.97 -5.37 -51.03
C GLU A 759 -4.49 -5.22 -51.15
N SER A 760 -5.16 -4.66 -50.15
CA SER A 760 -6.63 -4.48 -50.16
C SER A 760 -6.99 -3.35 -49.20
N SER A 761 -7.18 -2.14 -49.74
CA SER A 761 -7.50 -0.99 -48.90
C SER A 761 -8.92 -1.07 -48.36
N ILE A 762 -9.92 -1.39 -49.20
CA ILE A 762 -11.34 -1.44 -48.80
C ILE A 762 -12.14 -2.51 -49.56
N PHE A 763 -12.95 -3.26 -48.81
CA PHE A 763 -14.01 -4.14 -49.30
C PHE A 763 -15.35 -3.77 -48.65
N MET A 764 -16.40 -3.57 -49.44
CA MET A 764 -17.76 -3.24 -48.98
C MET A 764 -18.80 -4.02 -49.79
N SER A 765 -19.42 -5.06 -49.23
CA SER A 765 -20.40 -5.89 -49.97
C SER A 765 -21.82 -5.30 -50.04
N THR A 766 -22.25 -4.55 -49.03
CA THR A 766 -23.63 -4.00 -48.93
C THR A 766 -23.70 -2.61 -48.29
N GLY A 767 -22.56 -1.92 -48.13
CA GLY A 767 -22.47 -0.60 -47.50
C GLY A 767 -22.69 0.57 -48.46
N ASP A 768 -23.08 1.72 -47.89
CA ASP A 768 -23.25 3.00 -48.56
C ASP A 768 -22.14 3.99 -48.13
N ASN A 769 -21.36 4.49 -49.08
CA ASN A 769 -20.62 5.74 -48.90
C ASN A 769 -21.61 6.90 -49.05
N GLN A 770 -21.91 7.63 -47.98
CA GLN A 770 -22.93 8.70 -47.96
C GLN A 770 -22.42 9.98 -48.61
N HIS A 771 -23.29 10.96 -48.84
CA HIS A 771 -22.92 12.22 -49.51
C HIS A 771 -21.72 12.93 -48.87
N ALA A 772 -21.59 12.89 -47.54
CA ALA A 772 -20.47 13.48 -46.80
C ALA A 772 -19.19 12.62 -46.79
N GLY A 773 -19.27 11.35 -47.17
CA GLY A 773 -18.14 10.44 -47.12
C GLY A 773 -17.13 10.67 -48.24
N ARG A 774 -15.84 10.66 -47.89
CA ARG A 774 -14.73 10.73 -48.85
C ARG A 774 -13.72 9.62 -48.58
N ILE A 775 -13.45 8.79 -49.58
CA ILE A 775 -12.58 7.63 -49.46
C ILE A 775 -11.43 7.76 -50.47
N LEU A 776 -10.18 7.75 -50.00
CA LEU A 776 -8.98 7.64 -50.81
C LEU A 776 -8.42 6.23 -50.63
N SER A 777 -8.25 5.51 -51.74
CA SER A 777 -7.90 4.09 -51.69
C SER A 777 -6.75 3.75 -52.62
N GLY A 778 -5.81 2.95 -52.12
CA GLY A 778 -4.70 2.38 -52.88
C GLY A 778 -5.04 1.06 -53.59
N ALA A 779 -6.16 0.41 -53.28
CA ALA A 779 -6.69 -0.79 -53.96
C ALA A 779 -8.15 -1.03 -53.53
N ILE A 780 -9.08 -1.25 -54.46
CA ILE A 780 -10.50 -1.51 -54.15
C ILE A 780 -10.91 -2.85 -54.73
N SER A 781 -11.69 -3.62 -53.97
CA SER A 781 -12.23 -4.91 -54.43
C SER A 781 -13.74 -4.89 -54.66
N LEU A 782 -14.54 -4.18 -53.85
CA LEU A 782 -15.98 -4.04 -54.07
C LEU A 782 -16.55 -2.87 -53.26
N ILE A 783 -17.46 -2.08 -53.83
CA ILE A 783 -18.28 -1.10 -53.12
C ILE A 783 -19.73 -1.26 -53.59
N GLY A 784 -20.68 -1.30 -52.65
CA GLY A 784 -22.11 -1.34 -52.91
C GLY A 784 -22.60 -0.03 -53.54
N ASN A 785 -22.99 0.95 -52.72
CA ASN A 785 -23.45 2.25 -53.20
C ASN A 785 -22.47 3.38 -52.86
N ASN A 786 -22.14 4.22 -53.84
CA ASN A 786 -21.35 5.44 -53.64
C ASN A 786 -22.20 6.69 -53.90
N LYS A 787 -22.53 7.45 -52.86
CA LYS A 787 -23.20 8.77 -52.91
C LYS A 787 -22.25 9.95 -52.63
N GLY A 788 -21.07 9.67 -52.08
CA GLY A 788 -20.02 10.63 -51.73
C GLY A 788 -18.88 10.72 -52.74
N ILE A 789 -17.64 10.87 -52.27
CA ILE A 789 -16.43 10.93 -53.10
C ILE A 789 -15.57 9.68 -52.91
N LEU A 790 -15.11 9.10 -54.00
CA LEU A 790 -14.20 7.96 -54.03
C LEU A 790 -13.03 8.23 -54.96
N GLU A 791 -11.80 8.18 -54.44
CA GLU A 791 -10.57 8.42 -55.18
C GLU A 791 -9.66 7.19 -55.17
N PHE A 792 -9.18 6.78 -56.34
CA PHE A 792 -8.35 5.59 -56.53
C PHE A 792 -6.92 5.98 -56.93
N TYR A 793 -5.93 5.41 -56.26
CA TYR A 793 -4.51 5.69 -56.50
C TYR A 793 -3.70 4.43 -56.88
N SER A 794 -4.32 3.27 -57.11
CA SER A 794 -3.61 2.08 -57.61
C SER A 794 -3.51 2.06 -59.12
N PRO A 795 -2.42 1.56 -59.73
CA PRO A 795 -2.42 1.08 -61.11
C PRO A 795 -2.93 -0.37 -61.25
N SER A 796 -3.16 -1.08 -60.14
CA SER A 796 -3.56 -2.49 -60.14
C SER A 796 -4.99 -2.67 -60.68
N LEU A 797 -5.21 -3.66 -61.54
CA LEU A 797 -6.52 -3.95 -62.12
C LEU A 797 -7.57 -4.22 -61.04
N LEU A 798 -8.69 -3.51 -61.12
CA LEU A 798 -9.84 -3.73 -60.25
C LEU A 798 -10.43 -5.14 -60.52
N SER A 799 -10.34 -6.03 -59.54
CA SER A 799 -10.98 -7.35 -59.58
C SER A 799 -12.43 -7.23 -59.13
N ILE A 800 -13.36 -7.03 -60.07
CA ILE A 800 -14.80 -7.18 -59.80
C ILE A 800 -15.20 -8.60 -60.20
N SER A 801 -15.40 -9.48 -59.23
CA SER A 801 -15.90 -10.84 -59.46
C SER A 801 -17.38 -10.95 -59.06
N GLY A 802 -18.26 -11.32 -60.01
CA GLY A 802 -19.64 -11.75 -59.74
C GLY A 802 -20.75 -10.79 -60.19
N THR A 803 -22.00 -11.15 -59.85
CA THR A 803 -23.27 -10.45 -60.15
C THR A 803 -23.49 -9.15 -59.36
N ASN A 804 -22.47 -8.67 -58.64
CA ASN A 804 -22.59 -7.54 -57.72
C ASN A 804 -22.44 -6.23 -58.49
N VAL A 805 -23.42 -5.34 -58.34
CA VAL A 805 -23.52 -4.05 -59.04
C VAL A 805 -23.07 -2.94 -58.09
N MET A 806 -21.96 -2.25 -58.38
CA MET A 806 -21.65 -0.98 -57.72
C MET A 806 -22.63 0.08 -58.25
N ILE A 807 -23.39 0.76 -57.40
CA ILE A 807 -24.23 1.90 -57.80
C ILE A 807 -23.51 3.19 -57.41
N ASN A 808 -23.03 3.96 -58.38
CA ASN A 808 -22.48 5.28 -58.14
C ASN A 808 -23.53 6.35 -58.41
N THR A 809 -23.84 7.21 -57.44
CA THR A 809 -24.59 8.47 -57.60
C THR A 809 -23.78 9.69 -57.13
N GLY A 810 -22.56 9.46 -56.62
CA GLY A 810 -21.61 10.49 -56.17
C GLY A 810 -20.52 10.76 -57.20
N ILE A 811 -19.27 10.94 -56.74
CA ILE A 811 -18.09 11.17 -57.56
C ILE A 811 -17.10 10.03 -57.39
N ILE A 812 -16.60 9.50 -58.50
CA ILE A 812 -15.47 8.57 -58.57
C ILE A 812 -14.34 9.22 -59.37
N ILE A 813 -13.13 9.26 -58.83
CA ILE A 813 -11.92 9.71 -59.52
C ILE A 813 -10.90 8.59 -59.56
N ASP A 814 -10.54 8.19 -60.77
CA ASP A 814 -9.47 7.23 -61.02
C ASP A 814 -8.18 7.98 -61.32
N HIS A 815 -7.23 8.08 -60.37
CA HIS A 815 -5.98 8.82 -60.59
C HIS A 815 -4.97 8.02 -61.43
N ASN A 816 -5.01 6.69 -61.36
CA ASN A 816 -4.02 5.82 -62.01
C ASN A 816 -4.63 4.86 -63.04
N ASP A 817 -5.85 5.17 -63.51
CA ASP A 817 -6.59 4.46 -64.56
C ASP A 817 -6.81 2.96 -64.27
N ALA A 818 -7.01 2.61 -63.00
CA ALA A 818 -7.32 1.25 -62.55
C ALA A 818 -8.60 0.68 -63.19
N LEU A 819 -9.52 1.56 -63.59
CA LEU A 819 -10.85 1.23 -64.09
C LEU A 819 -10.93 1.22 -65.62
N ARG A 820 -9.79 1.31 -66.31
CA ARG A 820 -9.70 1.31 -67.78
C ARG A 820 -10.44 0.13 -68.44
N ASN A 821 -10.37 -1.04 -67.80
CA ASN A 821 -10.95 -2.31 -68.26
C ASN A 821 -12.38 -2.56 -67.79
N VAL A 822 -12.93 -1.71 -66.93
CA VAL A 822 -14.24 -1.96 -66.34
C VAL A 822 -15.35 -1.54 -67.31
N ARG A 823 -16.34 -2.42 -67.49
CA ARG A 823 -17.54 -2.13 -68.28
C ARG A 823 -18.61 -1.54 -67.37
N PHE A 824 -19.09 -0.34 -67.72
CA PHE A 824 -20.23 0.28 -67.07
C PHE A 824 -21.54 -0.20 -67.71
N ASN A 825 -22.57 -0.36 -66.90
CA ASN A 825 -23.93 -0.69 -67.36
C ASN A 825 -24.51 0.48 -68.17
N ASP A 826 -25.05 0.16 -69.35
CA ASP A 826 -25.62 1.09 -70.33
C ASP A 826 -27.16 1.01 -70.41
N GLY A 827 -27.81 0.39 -69.42
CA GLY A 827 -29.27 0.23 -69.37
C GLY A 827 -29.80 -1.04 -70.04
N GLY A 828 -28.92 -1.91 -70.55
CA GLY A 828 -29.27 -3.23 -71.09
C GLY A 828 -29.23 -4.37 -70.06
N ALA A 829 -30.05 -5.40 -70.25
CA ALA A 829 -30.29 -6.52 -69.30
C ALA A 829 -29.14 -7.53 -69.10
N LEU A 830 -27.87 -7.17 -69.30
CA LEU A 830 -26.73 -8.11 -69.22
C LEU A 830 -25.69 -7.71 -68.18
N GLY A 831 -25.76 -8.30 -66.98
CA GLY A 831 -24.63 -8.63 -66.08
C GLY A 831 -23.42 -7.67 -65.97
N PHE A 832 -23.62 -6.34 -65.96
CA PHE A 832 -22.53 -5.38 -65.82
C PHE A 832 -22.22 -5.07 -64.35
N PRO A 833 -20.93 -4.95 -63.96
CA PRO A 833 -20.51 -4.82 -62.57
C PRO A 833 -20.64 -3.40 -61.96
N ILE A 834 -20.83 -2.34 -62.75
CA ILE A 834 -21.00 -0.96 -62.24
C ILE A 834 -22.20 -0.28 -62.91
N TRP A 835 -23.19 0.13 -62.12
CA TRP A 835 -24.25 1.06 -62.51
C TRP A 835 -23.89 2.47 -62.07
N ASN A 836 -23.53 3.31 -63.04
CA ASN A 836 -23.07 4.66 -62.77
C ASN A 836 -24.14 5.70 -63.14
N GLN A 837 -24.72 6.32 -62.12
CA GLN A 837 -25.64 7.47 -62.14
C GLN A 837 -24.97 8.73 -61.53
N GLY A 838 -23.65 8.72 -61.32
CA GLY A 838 -22.86 9.80 -60.74
C GLY A 838 -21.68 10.17 -61.65
N LEU A 839 -20.81 11.07 -61.19
CA LEU A 839 -19.64 11.48 -61.96
C LEU A 839 -18.54 10.42 -61.84
N PHE A 840 -18.07 9.87 -62.97
CA PHE A 840 -16.87 9.03 -63.03
C PHE A 840 -15.79 9.78 -63.82
N VAL A 841 -14.62 10.04 -63.23
CA VAL A 841 -13.54 10.81 -63.87
C VAL A 841 -12.29 9.95 -64.01
N SER A 842 -11.77 9.82 -65.23
CA SER A 842 -10.47 9.20 -65.50
C SER A 842 -9.38 10.27 -65.74
N PRO A 843 -8.09 9.88 -65.73
CA PRO A 843 -7.01 10.80 -66.07
C PRO A 843 -7.13 11.30 -67.51
N PHE A 844 -6.58 12.48 -67.79
CA PHE A 844 -6.38 12.93 -69.17
C PHE A 844 -5.15 12.26 -69.76
N TYR A 845 -5.32 11.61 -70.91
CA TYR A 845 -4.22 11.07 -71.68
C TYR A 845 -3.91 11.94 -72.88
N GLY A 846 -2.62 12.07 -73.19
CA GLY A 846 -2.14 12.83 -74.35
C GLY A 846 -1.95 14.31 -74.04
N THR A 847 -1.79 15.09 -75.09
CA THR A 847 -1.65 16.55 -75.01
C THR A 847 -3.04 17.18 -74.83
N LEU A 848 -3.19 18.22 -74.01
CA LEU A 848 -4.44 19.00 -73.98
C LEU A 848 -4.37 20.11 -75.03
N SER A 849 -5.34 20.16 -75.93
CA SER A 849 -5.34 21.09 -77.06
C SER A 849 -6.18 22.34 -76.74
N SER A 850 -5.53 23.49 -76.52
CA SER A 850 -6.22 24.74 -76.16
C SER A 850 -7.36 25.08 -77.14
N GLY A 851 -8.55 25.33 -76.61
CA GLY A 851 -9.75 25.67 -77.37
C GLY A 851 -10.43 24.49 -78.07
N VAL A 852 -9.89 23.27 -77.94
CA VAL A 852 -10.46 22.05 -78.52
C VAL A 852 -11.07 21.21 -77.41
N LYS A 853 -12.34 20.87 -77.56
CA LYS A 853 -13.12 20.14 -76.56
C LYS A 853 -12.55 18.73 -76.37
N GLU A 854 -12.20 18.43 -75.13
CA GLU A 854 -11.78 17.13 -74.65
C GLU A 854 -13.02 16.39 -74.15
N THR A 855 -13.35 15.29 -74.82
CA THR A 855 -14.35 14.36 -74.31
C THR A 855 -13.71 13.58 -73.16
N LEU A 856 -14.01 14.00 -71.93
CA LEU A 856 -13.64 13.22 -70.76
C LEU A 856 -14.36 11.87 -70.79
N ASN A 857 -13.73 10.85 -70.22
CA ASN A 857 -14.35 9.54 -70.00
C ASN A 857 -15.37 9.61 -68.86
N LEU A 858 -16.39 10.46 -68.98
CA LEU A 858 -17.44 10.60 -67.99
C LEU A 858 -18.56 9.67 -68.39
N ASN A 859 -18.76 8.64 -67.58
CA ASN A 859 -20.00 7.89 -67.62
C ASN A 859 -21.01 8.66 -66.75
N PHE A 860 -22.22 8.91 -67.27
CA PHE A 860 -23.36 9.46 -66.52
C PHE A 860 -24.65 9.18 -67.33
N THR A 861 -25.82 9.27 -66.69
CA THR A 861 -27.13 9.15 -67.36
C THR A 861 -27.67 10.53 -67.71
N ASP A 862 -28.12 10.77 -68.96
CA ASP A 862 -28.49 12.07 -69.59
C ASP A 862 -29.46 13.04 -68.84
N SER A 863 -29.86 12.79 -67.58
CA SER A 863 -30.96 13.49 -66.91
C SER A 863 -30.63 14.25 -65.61
N GLY A 864 -29.36 14.46 -65.24
CA GLY A 864 -29.00 15.15 -63.98
C GLY A 864 -27.87 16.20 -64.06
N THR A 865 -27.97 17.23 -63.21
CA THR A 865 -26.91 18.23 -62.99
C THR A 865 -25.73 17.63 -62.23
N LEU A 866 -24.50 17.89 -62.70
CA LEU A 866 -23.28 17.41 -62.05
C LEU A 866 -22.91 18.31 -60.86
N PRO A 867 -22.47 17.75 -59.73
CA PRO A 867 -22.10 18.52 -58.54
C PRO A 867 -20.68 19.10 -58.68
N ILE A 868 -20.30 19.71 -59.81
CA ILE A 868 -18.94 20.27 -60.01
C ILE A 868 -18.95 21.67 -60.63
N THR A 869 -17.90 22.45 -60.36
CA THR A 869 -17.74 23.81 -60.89
C THR A 869 -17.47 23.85 -62.39
N THR A 870 -17.88 24.95 -63.03
CA THR A 870 -17.61 25.25 -64.44
C THR A 870 -16.13 25.49 -64.68
N ASP A 871 -15.46 26.31 -63.86
CA ASP A 871 -14.03 26.56 -64.03
C ASP A 871 -13.21 25.44 -63.39
N TRP A 872 -12.22 24.97 -64.14
CA TRP A 872 -11.18 24.05 -63.67
C TRP A 872 -9.86 24.80 -63.63
N TYR A 873 -8.94 24.36 -62.78
CA TYR A 873 -7.76 25.11 -62.37
C TYR A 873 -6.48 24.29 -62.53
N THR A 874 -5.33 24.95 -62.65
CA THR A 874 -4.01 24.28 -62.73
C THR A 874 -3.45 23.92 -61.36
N ASP A 875 -4.05 24.42 -60.28
CA ASP A 875 -3.60 24.24 -58.91
C ASP A 875 -4.77 24.12 -57.92
N ARG A 876 -4.52 23.48 -56.77
CA ARG A 876 -5.53 23.25 -55.73
C ARG A 876 -6.05 24.54 -55.07
N ALA A 877 -5.24 25.60 -55.04
CA ALA A 877 -5.63 26.89 -54.47
C ALA A 877 -6.50 27.73 -55.44
N LYS A 878 -6.80 27.19 -56.64
CA LYS A 878 -7.66 27.79 -57.67
C LYS A 878 -7.11 29.13 -58.17
N THR A 879 -5.79 29.26 -58.28
CA THR A 879 -5.18 30.54 -58.64
C THR A 879 -5.25 30.84 -60.14
N GLN A 880 -5.22 29.81 -60.99
CA GLN A 880 -5.27 29.97 -62.45
C GLN A 880 -6.27 29.00 -63.07
N VAL A 881 -7.19 29.54 -63.89
CA VAL A 881 -8.16 28.74 -64.65
C VAL A 881 -7.43 28.02 -65.78
N ALA A 882 -7.58 26.71 -65.84
CA ALA A 882 -7.04 25.82 -66.86
C ALA A 882 -8.03 25.58 -68.02
N GLY A 883 -9.32 25.81 -67.81
CA GLY A 883 -10.34 25.63 -68.83
C GLY A 883 -11.74 25.64 -68.24
N THR A 884 -12.74 25.46 -69.10
CA THR A 884 -14.16 25.50 -68.73
C THR A 884 -14.86 24.17 -69.02
N TRP A 885 -15.60 23.69 -68.04
CA TRP A 885 -16.44 22.50 -68.07
C TRP A 885 -17.88 22.84 -68.43
N GLU A 886 -18.39 22.24 -69.52
CA GLU A 886 -19.75 22.43 -69.99
C GLU A 886 -20.64 21.25 -69.56
N GLN A 887 -21.39 21.43 -68.47
CA GLN A 887 -22.15 20.34 -67.84
C GLN A 887 -23.12 19.62 -68.79
N ASN A 888 -23.85 20.37 -69.62
CA ASN A 888 -24.91 19.81 -70.49
C ASN A 888 -24.36 18.98 -71.65
N LEU A 889 -23.12 19.25 -72.08
CA LEU A 889 -22.49 18.54 -73.19
C LEU A 889 -21.47 17.51 -72.71
N HIS A 890 -21.18 17.50 -71.41
CA HIS A 890 -20.15 16.66 -70.81
C HIS A 890 -18.75 16.86 -71.44
N GLU A 891 -18.40 18.11 -71.72
CA GLU A 891 -17.18 18.48 -72.44
C GLU A 891 -16.30 19.45 -71.65
N PHE A 892 -14.99 19.18 -71.60
CA PHE A 892 -14.01 20.09 -71.03
C PHE A 892 -13.29 20.85 -72.14
N THR A 893 -13.28 22.18 -72.08
CA THR A 893 -12.54 23.03 -73.03
C THR A 893 -11.28 23.56 -72.34
N PRO A 894 -10.10 22.92 -72.53
CA PRO A 894 -8.84 23.41 -71.98
C PRO A 894 -8.41 24.74 -72.63
N ASN A 895 -7.69 25.57 -71.88
CA ASN A 895 -6.93 26.69 -72.41
C ASN A 895 -5.43 26.33 -72.48
N ALA A 896 -4.57 27.30 -72.81
CA ALA A 896 -3.14 27.07 -72.94
C ALA A 896 -2.45 26.60 -71.64
N LEU A 897 -2.97 26.99 -70.47
CA LEU A 897 -2.40 26.64 -69.16
C LEU A 897 -2.69 25.18 -68.78
N ALA A 898 -3.84 24.62 -69.18
CA ALA A 898 -4.14 23.20 -68.94
C ALA A 898 -3.07 22.27 -69.51
N ASN A 899 -2.53 22.58 -70.69
CA ASN A 899 -1.52 21.73 -71.32
C ASN A 899 -0.19 21.69 -70.53
N ALA A 900 0.12 22.76 -69.80
CA ALA A 900 1.33 22.83 -68.97
C ALA A 900 1.15 22.17 -67.59
N ALA A 901 -0.09 22.00 -67.12
CA ALA A 901 -0.36 21.46 -65.79
C ALA A 901 -0.20 19.93 -65.74
N ASP A 902 0.36 19.43 -64.64
CA ASP A 902 0.46 17.98 -64.35
C ASP A 902 -0.85 17.41 -63.79
N SER A 903 -1.71 18.27 -63.26
CA SER A 903 -3.03 17.91 -62.76
C SER A 903 -3.99 19.08 -62.96
N LEU A 904 -5.24 18.75 -63.26
CA LEU A 904 -6.33 19.71 -63.28
C LEU A 904 -7.14 19.60 -62.00
N TYR A 905 -7.61 20.72 -61.48
CA TYR A 905 -8.35 20.79 -60.22
C TYR A 905 -9.74 21.35 -60.48
N PHE A 906 -10.75 20.79 -59.82
CA PHE A 906 -12.12 21.30 -59.87
C PHE A 906 -12.75 21.19 -58.50
N GLU A 907 -13.77 21.99 -58.23
CA GLU A 907 -14.50 21.91 -56.97
C GLU A 907 -15.76 21.06 -57.14
N ALA A 908 -15.98 20.15 -56.20
CA ALA A 908 -17.17 19.34 -56.07
C ALA A 908 -18.10 19.88 -54.98
N ASN A 909 -19.34 20.15 -55.36
CA ASN A 909 -20.42 20.69 -54.54
C ASN A 909 -21.49 19.61 -54.31
N LEU A 910 -21.16 18.64 -53.45
CA LEU A 910 -22.10 17.60 -53.04
C LEU A 910 -23.09 18.14 -52.00
N SER A 911 -24.35 17.70 -52.07
CA SER A 911 -25.40 18.15 -51.13
C SER A 911 -25.02 17.81 -49.69
N GLY A 912 -25.07 18.82 -48.81
CA GLY A 912 -24.79 18.67 -47.38
C GLY A 912 -23.30 18.60 -46.99
N VAL A 913 -22.38 18.90 -47.92
CA VAL A 913 -20.92 18.87 -47.68
C VAL A 913 -20.32 20.22 -48.06
N SER A 914 -19.30 20.67 -47.32
CA SER A 914 -18.48 21.81 -47.76
C SER A 914 -17.82 21.48 -49.11
N PRO A 915 -17.68 22.46 -50.02
CA PRO A 915 -17.06 22.23 -51.31
C PRO A 915 -15.66 21.61 -51.21
N ILE A 916 -15.39 20.56 -52.00
CA ILE A 916 -14.12 19.83 -51.97
C ILE A 916 -13.38 20.04 -53.27
N VAL A 917 -12.13 20.52 -53.21
CA VAL A 917 -11.26 20.60 -54.39
C VAL A 917 -10.66 19.23 -54.67
N LEU A 918 -11.02 18.69 -55.82
CA LEU A 918 -10.54 17.41 -56.34
C LEU A 918 -9.53 17.64 -57.45
N SER A 919 -8.66 16.66 -57.68
CA SER A 919 -7.65 16.72 -58.73
C SER A 919 -7.79 15.54 -59.69
N ILE A 920 -7.44 15.78 -60.96
CA ILE A 920 -7.39 14.78 -62.02
C ILE A 920 -6.00 14.85 -62.64
N PRO A 921 -5.26 13.74 -62.70
CA PRO A 921 -3.95 13.73 -63.33
C PRO A 921 -4.03 14.00 -64.84
N HIS A 922 -3.09 14.80 -65.34
CA HIS A 922 -2.84 14.99 -66.76
C HIS A 922 -1.59 14.18 -67.15
N LEU A 923 -1.84 12.99 -67.69
CA LEU A 923 -0.82 12.02 -68.04
C LEU A 923 -0.39 12.21 -69.50
N LYS A 924 0.73 12.89 -69.71
CA LYS A 924 1.42 12.98 -71.00
C LYS A 924 2.11 11.63 -71.26
N PRO A 925 1.64 10.80 -72.20
CA PRO A 925 2.13 9.44 -72.32
C PRO A 925 3.48 9.39 -73.04
N VAL A 926 4.38 8.54 -72.54
CA VAL A 926 5.57 8.06 -73.27
C VAL A 926 5.46 6.54 -73.57
N ALA A 927 4.62 5.80 -72.83
CA ALA A 927 4.24 4.41 -73.08
C ALA A 927 2.85 4.10 -72.48
N CYS A 928 2.01 3.34 -73.19
CA CYS A 928 0.68 2.98 -72.72
C CYS A 928 0.71 1.77 -71.77
N PRO A 929 -0.05 1.78 -70.64
CA PRO A 929 -0.07 0.64 -69.73
C PRO A 929 -0.78 -0.58 -70.35
N TYR A 930 -0.19 -1.77 -70.16
CA TYR A 930 -0.74 -3.08 -70.56
C TYR A 930 -1.81 -3.58 -69.56
N PRO A 931 -2.78 -4.43 -69.99
CA PRO A 931 -2.99 -4.95 -71.35
C PRO A 931 -3.64 -3.93 -72.29
N LYS A 932 -3.38 -4.08 -73.60
CA LYS A 932 -4.06 -3.32 -74.65
C LYS A 932 -5.57 -3.60 -74.61
N ILE A 933 -6.38 -2.55 -74.65
CA ILE A 933 -7.84 -2.65 -74.57
C ILE A 933 -8.43 -2.24 -75.91
N THR A 934 -9.20 -3.13 -76.52
CA THR A 934 -9.98 -2.81 -77.72
C THR A 934 -11.39 -2.33 -77.34
N LYS A 935 -11.72 -1.08 -77.65
CA LYS A 935 -13.07 -0.53 -77.58
C LYS A 935 -13.81 -0.85 -78.87
N ILE A 936 -15.09 -1.19 -78.74
CA ILE A 936 -15.95 -1.51 -79.89
C ILE A 936 -16.87 -0.32 -80.12
N PHE A 937 -16.83 0.24 -81.32
CA PHE A 937 -17.76 1.27 -81.77
C PHE A 937 -19.16 0.65 -81.94
N ARG A 938 -20.19 1.29 -81.39
CA ARG A 938 -21.60 0.92 -81.56
C ARG A 938 -22.28 1.97 -82.45
N ALA A 939 -22.80 1.59 -83.61
CA ALA A 939 -23.74 2.45 -84.31
C ALA A 939 -24.99 2.71 -83.47
N ASN A 940 -25.11 3.94 -82.99
CA ASN A 940 -26.39 4.61 -82.91
C ASN A 940 -26.54 5.52 -84.15
N SER A 941 -27.72 6.13 -84.35
CA SER A 941 -28.10 6.83 -85.59
C SER A 941 -27.21 8.03 -85.99
N ASN A 942 -26.20 8.41 -85.20
CA ASN A 942 -25.48 9.68 -85.34
C ASN A 942 -23.96 9.60 -85.51
N TYR A 943 -23.30 8.44 -85.65
CA TYR A 943 -21.90 8.29 -86.14
C TYR A 943 -20.76 9.19 -85.57
N ILE A 944 -20.95 9.90 -84.46
CA ILE A 944 -19.97 10.89 -83.94
C ILE A 944 -18.99 10.22 -82.96
N TRP A 945 -17.68 10.38 -83.22
CA TRP A 945 -16.61 9.83 -82.38
C TRP A 945 -16.67 10.32 -80.93
N ASN A 946 -16.98 11.61 -80.75
CA ASN A 946 -16.89 12.31 -79.47
C ASN A 946 -18.09 12.12 -78.54
N LYS A 947 -19.14 11.43 -78.99
CA LYS A 947 -20.30 11.13 -78.14
C LYS A 947 -20.02 9.87 -77.34
N HIS A 948 -20.00 9.96 -76.02
CA HIS A 948 -19.73 8.80 -75.17
C HIS A 948 -20.70 7.62 -75.43
N THR A 949 -21.96 7.89 -75.82
CA THR A 949 -22.99 6.89 -76.14
C THR A 949 -22.75 6.08 -77.43
N THR A 950 -21.80 6.46 -78.29
CA THR A 950 -21.45 5.68 -79.49
C THR A 950 -20.48 4.52 -79.20
N TRP A 951 -19.98 4.40 -77.97
CA TRP A 951 -18.97 3.41 -77.61
C TRP A 951 -19.56 2.32 -76.72
N ARG A 952 -19.18 1.06 -76.98
CA ARG A 952 -19.55 -0.04 -76.08
C ARG A 952 -18.96 0.20 -74.69
N GLY A 953 -19.82 0.40 -73.70
CA GLY A 953 -19.45 0.78 -72.33
C GLY A 953 -19.51 2.29 -72.05
N ASN A 954 -20.13 3.08 -72.94
CA ASN A 954 -20.40 4.52 -72.80
C ASN A 954 -19.14 5.35 -72.45
N ARG A 955 -18.02 5.04 -73.08
CA ARG A 955 -16.72 5.69 -72.84
C ARG A 955 -15.97 5.82 -74.17
N ALA A 956 -15.69 7.06 -74.57
CA ALA A 956 -14.87 7.33 -75.75
C ALA A 956 -13.46 6.72 -75.60
N PRO A 957 -12.80 6.33 -76.69
CA PRO A 957 -11.45 5.83 -76.63
C PRO A 957 -10.48 6.92 -76.17
N ASP A 958 -9.49 6.51 -75.40
CA ASP A 958 -8.33 7.33 -75.07
C ASP A 958 -7.11 6.96 -75.93
N LEU A 959 -6.02 7.70 -75.74
CA LEU A 959 -4.79 7.57 -76.53
C LEU A 959 -4.10 6.20 -76.41
N CYS A 960 -4.53 5.36 -75.47
CA CYS A 960 -3.96 4.03 -75.22
C CYS A 960 -4.89 2.87 -75.57
N GLN A 961 -6.08 3.16 -76.10
CA GLN A 961 -7.05 2.15 -76.46
C GLN A 961 -7.02 1.90 -77.96
N GLU A 962 -7.16 0.63 -78.34
CA GLU A 962 -7.44 0.26 -79.72
C GLU A 962 -8.94 0.40 -79.97
N VAL A 963 -9.33 0.74 -81.18
CA VAL A 963 -10.72 0.90 -81.57
C VAL A 963 -11.03 -0.11 -82.65
N LEU A 964 -12.10 -0.87 -82.45
CA LEU A 964 -12.70 -1.74 -83.45
C LEU A 964 -13.99 -1.09 -83.96
N ILE A 965 -13.99 -0.72 -85.23
CA ILE A 965 -15.19 -0.24 -85.94
C ILE A 965 -15.72 -1.43 -86.75
N SER A 966 -16.74 -2.10 -86.21
CA SER A 966 -17.39 -3.25 -86.84
C SER A 966 -18.60 -2.82 -87.66
N GLY A 967 -18.64 -3.13 -88.96
CA GLY A 967 -19.82 -2.85 -89.82
C GLY A 967 -19.54 -1.98 -91.05
N ASN A 968 -20.60 -1.48 -91.70
CA ASN A 968 -20.56 -0.58 -92.86
C ASN A 968 -20.63 0.91 -92.46
N GLU A 969 -20.13 1.25 -91.28
CA GLU A 969 -20.41 2.51 -90.61
C GLU A 969 -19.32 3.56 -90.93
N ALA A 970 -19.74 4.80 -91.17
CA ALA A 970 -18.85 5.96 -91.17
C ALA A 970 -18.73 6.48 -89.73
N THR A 971 -17.61 7.14 -89.41
CA THR A 971 -17.51 7.89 -88.15
C THR A 971 -16.86 9.24 -88.39
N THR A 972 -17.34 10.26 -87.68
CA THR A 972 -16.89 11.64 -87.84
C THR A 972 -16.38 12.19 -86.50
N VAL A 973 -15.23 12.86 -86.54
CA VAL A 973 -14.74 13.75 -85.48
C VAL A 973 -15.19 15.16 -85.85
N GLU A 974 -16.12 15.73 -85.07
CA GLU A 974 -16.73 17.02 -85.37
C GLU A 974 -15.74 18.19 -85.17
N SER A 975 -15.95 19.30 -85.88
CA SER A 975 -15.15 20.52 -85.71
C SER A 975 -15.14 20.97 -84.25
N GLY A 976 -13.95 21.31 -83.72
CA GLY A 976 -13.77 21.77 -82.34
C GLY A 976 -13.61 20.64 -81.31
N PHE A 977 -13.63 19.38 -81.75
CA PHE A 977 -13.47 18.21 -80.88
C PHE A 977 -12.14 17.49 -81.06
N LYS A 978 -11.76 16.73 -80.03
CA LYS A 978 -10.57 15.89 -80.08
C LYS A 978 -10.88 14.40 -80.04
N ALA A 979 -10.36 13.65 -81.01
CA ALA A 979 -10.34 12.19 -81.00
C ALA A 979 -8.96 11.69 -80.54
N LYS A 980 -8.95 10.68 -79.66
CA LYS A 980 -7.74 10.04 -79.15
C LYS A 980 -7.82 8.54 -79.36
N VAL A 981 -6.76 7.94 -79.89
CA VAL A 981 -6.72 6.50 -80.13
C VAL A 981 -5.29 5.99 -80.21
N ASN A 982 -5.05 4.75 -79.79
CA ASN A 982 -3.78 4.07 -80.04
C ASN A 982 -3.74 3.50 -81.46
N PHE A 983 -4.78 2.74 -81.83
CA PHE A 983 -4.90 2.07 -83.12
C PHE A 983 -6.36 1.95 -83.54
N ILE A 984 -6.68 2.13 -84.83
CA ILE A 984 -8.04 1.91 -85.37
C ILE A 984 -8.04 0.68 -86.28
N ASN A 985 -8.90 -0.29 -85.98
CA ASN A 985 -9.15 -1.48 -86.78
C ASN A 985 -10.58 -1.46 -87.33
N TYR A 986 -10.73 -1.70 -88.63
CA TYR A 986 -12.03 -1.84 -89.30
C TYR A 986 -12.31 -3.32 -89.57
N THR A 987 -13.55 -3.79 -89.41
CA THR A 987 -13.89 -5.18 -89.79
C THR A 987 -15.28 -5.30 -90.41
N PRO A 988 -15.43 -5.88 -91.63
CA PRO A 988 -14.37 -6.40 -92.54
C PRO A 988 -13.47 -5.28 -93.11
N ASN A 989 -12.48 -5.56 -93.96
CA ASN A 989 -11.46 -4.55 -94.33
C ASN A 989 -11.81 -3.72 -95.59
N SER A 990 -12.98 -3.91 -96.21
CA SER A 990 -13.38 -3.20 -97.45
C SER A 990 -14.92 -3.11 -97.62
N GLY A 991 -15.43 -1.97 -98.08
CA GLY A 991 -16.84 -1.75 -98.45
C GLY A 991 -17.13 -0.28 -98.82
N ALA A 992 -18.03 -0.03 -99.78
CA ALA A 992 -18.42 1.33 -100.18
C ALA A 992 -19.23 2.01 -99.05
N GLY A 993 -18.81 3.20 -98.61
CA GLY A 993 -19.47 3.98 -97.55
C GLY A 993 -18.74 4.07 -96.21
N ARG A 994 -17.53 3.49 -96.09
CA ARG A 994 -16.72 3.55 -94.87
C ARG A 994 -15.71 4.67 -94.95
N TYR A 995 -15.88 5.69 -94.13
CA TYR A 995 -14.91 6.76 -93.99
C TYR A 995 -14.73 7.14 -92.51
N PHE A 996 -13.52 7.56 -92.20
CA PHE A 996 -13.18 8.25 -90.97
C PHE A 996 -13.03 9.73 -91.33
N GLU A 997 -14.03 10.53 -91.05
CA GLU A 997 -13.98 11.97 -91.34
C GLU A 997 -13.45 12.73 -90.14
N ILE A 998 -12.45 13.58 -90.38
CA ILE A 998 -11.97 14.55 -89.40
C ILE A 998 -12.34 15.91 -89.97
N GLN A 999 -13.34 16.56 -89.38
CA GLN A 999 -13.77 17.87 -89.85
C GLN A 999 -12.70 18.93 -89.61
N ALA A 1000 -12.69 19.98 -90.42
CA ALA A 1000 -11.80 21.13 -90.22
C ALA A 1000 -12.01 21.72 -88.81
N GLY A 1001 -10.94 21.92 -88.05
CA GLY A 1001 -10.99 22.39 -86.66
C GLY A 1001 -11.11 21.28 -85.61
N ALA A 1002 -11.26 20.02 -86.01
CA ALA A 1002 -11.08 18.87 -85.13
C ALA A 1002 -9.59 18.52 -84.94
N VAL A 1003 -9.26 17.84 -83.85
CA VAL A 1003 -7.92 17.30 -83.57
C VAL A 1003 -8.01 15.79 -83.47
N MET A 1004 -7.11 15.07 -84.16
CA MET A 1004 -6.91 13.64 -83.94
C MET A 1004 -5.51 13.43 -83.36
N GLU A 1005 -5.45 12.79 -82.20
CA GLU A 1005 -4.20 12.39 -81.56
C GLU A 1005 -4.08 10.87 -81.60
N ILE A 1006 -3.02 10.40 -82.24
CA ILE A 1006 -2.72 8.98 -82.39
C ILE A 1006 -1.40 8.72 -81.70
N ASN A 1007 -1.34 7.66 -80.88
CA ASN A 1007 -0.09 7.23 -80.27
C ASN A 1007 0.77 6.47 -81.28
N ALA A 1008 1.54 7.19 -82.09
CA ALA A 1008 2.54 6.57 -82.96
C ALA A 1008 3.77 6.19 -82.14
N LEU A 1009 3.78 4.99 -81.55
CA LEU A 1009 5.03 4.42 -81.02
C LEU A 1009 6.04 4.26 -82.19
N PRO A 1010 7.33 4.58 -81.98
CA PRO A 1010 8.34 4.29 -83.00
C PRO A 1010 8.53 2.78 -83.11
N TYR A 1011 8.09 2.22 -84.26
CA TYR A 1011 8.21 0.82 -84.72
C TYR A 1011 7.22 -0.20 -84.13
N GLU A 1012 6.12 -0.45 -84.86
CA GLU A 1012 5.96 -1.61 -85.78
C GLU A 1012 4.96 -1.28 -86.90
#